data_AF-A0A6I2XQP6-F1
#
_entry.id   AF-A0A6I2XQP6-F1
#
_cell.length_a   1.000
_cell.length_b   1.000
_cell.length_c   1.000
_cell.angle_alpha   90.00
_cell.angle_beta   90.00
_cell.angle_gamma   90.00
#
_symmetry.space_group_name_H-M   'P 1'
#
loop_
_entity.id
_entity.type
_entity.pdbx_description
1 polymer ?
#
loop_
_entity_poly.entity_id
_entity_poly.type
_entity_poly.pdbx_seq_one_letter_code
_entity_poly.pdbx_strand_id
1 'polypeptide(L)'
;MARQIRRATWVTSWAGDRSVQAGVAGASWSVAGTLARGLLPRSPLQQAVATGVVATAHYQLTATAWSALEALVSKPGARPSLRASVLVAGAAIAGGVATGVATAPVANRSLPAAAAGTAGRLIAFAGLAGGAAACWEELLQRRLGLRPGLDTTLVPAVATGAAVVGFSVAMRARRAHRYGLVEPQRHAVRSADATTMIKAGSLGVASAVGLSALMVGEQLAARGLERLGSKALGRDTGALGSLLAHSAVLGAMGTAAVLGLQRITSVVERRDDIVEPAYPMPPTSPWVSAGPSSAMPFASMGKEGRRFVLMTLTPEEITAVTGEPAMHPVRIVGGYESSSEVAERARLTVQDMVDCGAFERGTICIGVPTGVGYFNYTVAEALEYLTGGDCATIVPQYALVPSALALNRTRDGEELTRLVLEGIRGRIQGMPVESRPRVFVIGESLGANVGLDTAMVPGGVSGMPVMAEFGVAGGLYLGVPFRTELWNIWRSNPEAVDPAGVLVQASDPDLVPALPPGQARHLMVVHDDDPVSKFGFRMVVQPPWWMGPSATRPPLVPREAKFRPITSFILSTIDLLNGMNSRPGTFARVGHDYRIDARLGIERAFGLASTPAQAESIEAALRRREQQWATRRMVARKLDRARRSIERTMEEWGTTVADVDPTVESALGPLSWFGQISGPPGS
;
A
#
# COMPACT_ATOMS: atom_id res chain seq x y z
N MET A 1 -58.11 10.27 15.05
CA MET A 1 -57.82 9.71 13.72
C MET A 1 -56.31 9.63 13.50
N ALA A 2 -55.67 8.55 13.94
CA ALA A 2 -54.28 8.27 13.60
C ALA A 2 -54.22 7.71 12.17
N ARG A 3 -53.62 8.44 11.23
CA ARG A 3 -53.37 7.94 9.88
C ARG A 3 -52.45 6.72 9.98
N GLN A 4 -53.03 5.55 9.77
CA GLN A 4 -52.30 4.32 9.48
C GLN A 4 -51.46 4.57 8.22
N ILE A 5 -50.16 4.81 8.41
CA ILE A 5 -49.19 4.77 7.32
C ILE A 5 -49.23 3.32 6.81
N ARG A 6 -49.89 3.09 5.67
CA ARG A 6 -49.84 1.80 4.98
C ARG A 6 -48.39 1.54 4.61
N ARG A 7 -47.69 0.73 5.41
CA ARG A 7 -46.34 0.24 5.09
C ARG A 7 -46.43 -0.45 3.73
N ALA A 8 -45.56 -0.09 2.80
CA ALA A 8 -45.57 -0.69 1.47
C ALA A 8 -45.33 -2.20 1.60
N THR A 9 -46.25 -3.01 1.07
CA THR A 9 -46.31 -4.48 1.25
C THR A 9 -45.05 -5.21 0.79
N TRP A 10 -44.26 -4.59 -0.08
CA TRP A 10 -42.98 -5.12 -0.52
C TRP A 10 -41.87 -5.03 0.54
N VAL A 11 -41.91 -4.03 1.44
CA VAL A 11 -40.91 -3.83 2.51
C VAL A 11 -41.08 -4.88 3.60
N THR A 12 -42.32 -5.19 3.96
CA THR A 12 -42.64 -6.22 4.96
C THR A 12 -42.36 -7.62 4.42
N SER A 13 -42.61 -7.87 3.13
CA SER A 13 -42.21 -9.15 2.50
C SER A 13 -40.69 -9.28 2.35
N TRP A 14 -39.98 -8.17 2.18
CA TRP A 14 -38.51 -8.10 2.14
C TRP A 14 -37.87 -8.42 3.49
N ALA A 15 -38.29 -7.72 4.54
CA ALA A 15 -37.75 -7.94 5.88
C ALA A 15 -38.09 -9.33 6.44
N GLY A 16 -39.17 -9.96 5.96
CA GLY A 16 -39.61 -11.31 6.33
C GLY A 16 -38.82 -12.46 5.70
N ASP A 17 -37.79 -12.20 4.90
CA ASP A 17 -36.88 -13.26 4.41
C ASP A 17 -35.80 -13.56 5.45
N ARG A 18 -35.56 -14.85 5.71
CA ARG A 18 -34.56 -15.31 6.69
C ARG A 18 -33.14 -15.09 6.19
N SER A 19 -32.90 -15.16 4.87
CA SER A 19 -31.59 -14.84 4.30
C SER A 19 -31.24 -13.36 4.50
N VAL A 20 -32.23 -12.46 4.35
CA VAL A 20 -32.09 -11.03 4.62
C VAL A 20 -31.79 -10.79 6.09
N GLN A 21 -32.52 -11.44 7.00
CA GLN A 21 -32.27 -11.32 8.44
C GLN A 21 -30.87 -11.85 8.82
N ALA A 22 -30.46 -12.99 8.28
CA ALA A 22 -29.12 -13.53 8.49
C ALA A 22 -28.04 -12.58 7.95
N GLY A 23 -28.25 -12.00 6.77
CA GLY A 23 -27.41 -10.96 6.20
C GLY A 23 -27.28 -9.73 7.10
N VAL A 24 -28.40 -9.20 7.62
CA VAL A 24 -28.39 -8.04 8.54
C VAL A 24 -27.62 -8.35 9.82
N ALA A 25 -27.76 -9.55 10.38
CA ALA A 25 -26.97 -9.99 11.53
C ALA A 25 -25.46 -10.04 11.18
N GLY A 26 -25.10 -10.52 9.99
CA GLY A 26 -23.72 -10.53 9.48
C GLY A 26 -23.12 -9.13 9.29
N ALA A 27 -23.88 -8.21 8.69
CA ALA A 27 -23.50 -6.81 8.57
C ALA A 27 -23.24 -6.20 9.96
N SER A 28 -24.20 -6.34 10.88
CA SER A 28 -24.15 -5.79 12.23
C SER A 28 -22.93 -6.29 13.01
N TRP A 29 -22.65 -7.59 12.94
CA TRP A 29 -21.49 -8.21 13.57
C TRP A 29 -20.15 -7.63 13.07
N SER A 30 -20.06 -7.42 11.76
CA SER A 30 -18.80 -7.03 11.11
C SER A 30 -18.31 -5.63 11.50
N VAL A 31 -19.22 -4.74 11.92
CA VAL A 31 -18.94 -3.36 12.32
C VAL A 31 -17.92 -3.31 13.46
N ALA A 32 -18.03 -4.18 14.47
CA ALA A 32 -17.08 -4.19 15.58
C ALA A 32 -15.66 -4.52 15.14
N GLY A 33 -15.52 -5.32 14.08
CA GLY A 33 -14.24 -5.67 13.47
C GLY A 33 -13.55 -4.46 12.84
N THR A 34 -14.30 -3.53 12.26
CA THR A 34 -13.73 -2.36 11.57
C THR A 34 -13.19 -1.31 12.54
N LEU A 35 -13.64 -1.35 13.80
CA LEU A 35 -13.16 -0.50 14.90
C LEU A 35 -11.86 -1.02 15.54
N ALA A 36 -11.32 -2.14 15.05
CA ALA A 36 -10.00 -2.61 15.46
C ALA A 36 -8.90 -1.62 15.04
N ARG A 37 -7.86 -1.46 15.87
CA ARG A 37 -6.67 -0.69 15.48
C ARG A 37 -5.99 -1.41 14.30
N GLY A 38 -5.65 -0.64 13.27
CA GLY A 38 -4.78 -1.08 12.18
C GLY A 38 -3.32 -0.76 12.49
N LEU A 39 -2.45 -0.82 11.48
CA LEU A 39 -1.08 -0.34 11.62
C LEU A 39 -1.06 1.18 11.79
N LEU A 40 -1.93 1.91 11.07
CA LEU A 40 -1.97 3.37 11.09
C LEU A 40 -3.37 3.90 11.45
N PRO A 41 -3.47 5.09 12.06
CA PRO A 41 -4.74 5.68 12.43
C PRO A 41 -5.48 6.20 11.19
N ARG A 42 -6.78 5.86 11.08
CA ARG A 42 -7.64 6.22 9.94
C ARG A 42 -8.34 7.55 10.16
N SER A 43 -8.68 8.26 9.08
CA SER A 43 -9.60 9.39 9.18
C SER A 43 -11.04 8.90 9.44
N PRO A 44 -11.93 9.74 10.00
CA PRO A 44 -13.33 9.37 10.18
C PRO A 44 -14.03 8.97 8.87
N LEU A 45 -13.71 9.65 7.76
CA LEU A 45 -14.20 9.30 6.43
C LEU A 45 -13.74 7.90 6.01
N GLN A 46 -12.45 7.59 6.16
CA GLN A 46 -11.91 6.27 5.87
C GLN A 46 -12.56 5.18 6.73
N GLN A 47 -12.82 5.47 8.00
CA GLN A 47 -13.51 4.53 8.91
C GLN A 47 -14.95 4.26 8.46
N ALA A 48 -15.68 5.29 8.02
CA ALA A 48 -17.04 5.13 7.50
C ALA A 48 -17.05 4.26 6.23
N VAL A 49 -16.14 4.53 5.29
CA VAL A 49 -15.96 3.73 4.07
C VAL A 49 -15.60 2.27 4.40
N ALA A 50 -14.64 2.05 5.29
CA ALA A 50 -14.24 0.70 5.72
C ALA A 50 -15.44 -0.08 6.28
N THR A 51 -16.21 0.58 7.14
CA THR A 51 -17.38 -0.02 7.80
C THR A 51 -18.46 -0.35 6.77
N GLY A 52 -18.72 0.56 5.81
CA GLY A 52 -19.62 0.32 4.69
C GLY A 52 -19.21 -0.91 3.88
N VAL A 53 -18.00 -0.91 3.32
CA VAL A 53 -17.53 -2.02 2.46
C VAL A 53 -17.57 -3.36 3.20
N VAL A 54 -17.11 -3.39 4.46
CA VAL A 54 -17.09 -4.62 5.27
C VAL A 54 -18.49 -5.11 5.61
N ALA A 55 -19.42 -4.21 5.97
CA ALA A 55 -20.79 -4.55 6.30
C ALA A 55 -21.56 -5.10 5.09
N THR A 56 -21.42 -4.49 3.89
CA THR A 56 -22.04 -5.02 2.67
C THR A 56 -21.49 -6.40 2.31
N ALA A 57 -20.17 -6.59 2.39
CA ALA A 57 -19.55 -7.89 2.10
C ALA A 57 -20.07 -8.97 3.05
N HIS A 58 -20.13 -8.69 4.36
CA HIS A 58 -20.60 -9.66 5.35
C HIS A 58 -22.12 -9.91 5.27
N TYR A 59 -22.90 -8.90 4.87
CA TYR A 59 -24.31 -9.10 4.54
C TYR A 59 -24.46 -10.15 3.44
N GLN A 60 -23.81 -9.91 2.28
CA GLN A 60 -23.98 -10.76 1.13
C GLN A 60 -23.49 -12.18 1.38
N LEU A 61 -22.32 -12.31 2.00
CA LEU A 61 -21.73 -13.61 2.31
C LEU A 61 -22.59 -14.41 3.28
N THR A 62 -23.14 -13.77 4.31
CA THR A 62 -23.98 -14.46 5.31
C THR A 62 -25.33 -14.83 4.73
N ALA A 63 -25.96 -13.93 3.99
CA ALA A 63 -27.24 -14.19 3.32
C ALA A 63 -27.11 -15.34 2.31
N THR A 64 -26.08 -15.32 1.45
CA THR A 64 -25.82 -16.38 0.47
C THR A 64 -25.54 -17.72 1.15
N ALA A 65 -24.71 -17.74 2.19
CA ALA A 65 -24.40 -18.95 2.93
C ALA A 65 -25.64 -19.54 3.61
N TRP A 66 -26.51 -18.69 4.19
CA TRP A 66 -27.76 -19.17 4.78
C TRP A 66 -28.75 -19.68 3.73
N SER A 67 -28.93 -18.99 2.60
CA SER A 67 -29.77 -19.47 1.50
C SER A 67 -29.30 -20.83 0.98
N ALA A 68 -27.99 -21.07 0.93
CA ALA A 68 -27.43 -22.38 0.58
C ALA A 68 -27.83 -23.46 1.61
N LEU A 69 -27.73 -23.16 2.89
CA LEU A 69 -28.12 -24.08 3.98
C LEU A 69 -29.63 -24.36 3.96
N GLU A 70 -30.49 -23.35 3.78
CA GLU A 70 -31.93 -23.56 3.69
C GLU A 70 -32.32 -24.37 2.46
N ALA A 71 -31.67 -24.15 1.31
CA ALA A 71 -31.91 -24.92 0.10
C ALA A 71 -31.67 -26.42 0.29
N LEU A 72 -30.69 -26.82 1.11
CA LEU A 72 -30.40 -28.23 1.43
C LEU A 72 -31.53 -28.95 2.17
N VAL A 73 -32.38 -28.21 2.89
CA VAL A 73 -33.47 -28.76 3.71
C VAL A 73 -34.85 -28.34 3.24
N SER A 74 -34.95 -27.78 2.04
CA SER A 74 -36.20 -27.27 1.46
C SER A 74 -36.63 -28.11 0.26
N LYS A 75 -37.96 -28.26 0.09
CA LYS A 75 -38.54 -28.75 -1.17
C LYS A 75 -38.67 -27.58 -2.16
N PRO A 76 -38.62 -27.81 -3.48
CA PRO A 76 -38.91 -26.78 -4.47
C PRO A 76 -40.25 -26.07 -4.17
N GLY A 77 -40.24 -24.73 -4.15
CA GLY A 77 -41.42 -23.91 -3.84
C GLY A 77 -41.87 -23.89 -2.36
N ALA A 78 -41.10 -24.47 -1.42
CA ALA A 78 -41.44 -24.48 0.00
C ALA A 78 -40.33 -23.88 0.88
N ARG A 79 -40.73 -23.31 2.03
CA ARG A 79 -39.81 -22.89 3.10
C ARG A 79 -39.65 -24.03 4.12
N PRO A 80 -38.46 -24.17 4.75
CA PRO A 80 -38.21 -25.23 5.72
C PRO A 80 -38.95 -24.97 7.04
N SER A 81 -39.37 -26.06 7.70
CA SER A 81 -39.95 -26.00 9.04
C SER A 81 -38.91 -25.50 10.07
N LEU A 82 -39.36 -24.98 11.21
CA LEU A 82 -38.45 -24.55 12.29
C LEU A 82 -37.48 -25.65 12.71
N ARG A 83 -37.95 -26.90 12.84
CA ARG A 83 -37.11 -28.05 13.20
C ARG A 83 -36.01 -28.29 12.17
N ALA A 84 -36.35 -28.24 10.88
CA ALA A 84 -35.37 -28.40 9.80
C ALA A 84 -34.35 -27.25 9.78
N SER A 85 -34.79 -26.01 9.96
CA SER A 85 -33.92 -24.83 10.04
C SER A 85 -32.96 -24.89 11.23
N VAL A 86 -33.43 -25.30 12.41
CA VAL A 86 -32.59 -25.45 13.61
C VAL A 86 -31.59 -26.60 13.43
N LEU A 87 -32.00 -27.71 12.81
CA LEU A 87 -31.12 -28.85 12.56
C LEU A 87 -29.99 -28.49 11.58
N VAL A 88 -30.31 -27.85 10.45
CA VAL A 88 -29.27 -27.42 9.49
C VAL A 88 -28.37 -26.34 10.07
N ALA A 89 -28.92 -25.42 10.88
CA ALA A 89 -28.13 -24.43 11.61
C ALA A 89 -27.14 -25.10 12.58
N GLY A 90 -27.59 -26.08 13.36
CA GLY A 90 -26.74 -26.83 14.28
C GLY A 90 -25.61 -27.58 13.56
N ALA A 91 -25.94 -28.26 12.46
CA ALA A 91 -24.94 -28.95 11.63
C ALA A 91 -23.91 -27.97 11.02
N ALA A 92 -24.37 -26.82 10.51
CA ALA A 92 -23.51 -25.78 9.96
C ALA A 92 -22.56 -25.19 11.03
N ILE A 93 -23.06 -24.93 12.24
CA ILE A 93 -22.23 -24.46 13.37
C ILE A 93 -21.18 -25.50 13.72
N ALA A 94 -21.58 -26.76 13.94
CA ALA A 94 -20.65 -27.82 14.35
C ALA A 94 -19.59 -28.09 13.27
N GLY A 95 -20.00 -28.32 12.02
CA GLY A 95 -19.10 -28.58 10.91
C GLY A 95 -18.19 -27.40 10.57
N GLY A 96 -18.73 -26.18 10.61
CA GLY A 96 -17.97 -24.96 10.37
C GLY A 96 -16.92 -24.66 11.43
N VAL A 97 -17.26 -24.85 12.71
CA VAL A 97 -16.30 -24.74 13.83
C VAL A 97 -15.23 -25.82 13.74
N ALA A 98 -15.61 -27.08 13.49
CA ALA A 98 -14.67 -28.19 13.34
C ALA A 98 -13.66 -27.93 12.20
N THR A 99 -14.14 -27.47 11.05
CA THR A 99 -13.30 -27.09 9.90
C THR A 99 -12.34 -25.95 10.26
N GLY A 100 -12.85 -24.92 10.97
CA GLY A 100 -12.04 -23.79 11.42
C GLY A 100 -10.94 -24.20 12.39
N VAL A 101 -11.21 -25.14 13.29
CA VAL A 101 -10.23 -25.70 14.24
C VAL A 101 -9.20 -26.57 13.50
N ALA A 102 -9.64 -27.47 12.63
CA ALA A 102 -8.77 -28.39 11.90
C ALA A 102 -7.76 -27.67 10.98
N THR A 103 -8.17 -26.56 10.38
CA THR A 103 -7.33 -25.79 9.44
C THR A 103 -6.46 -24.72 10.11
N ALA A 104 -6.78 -24.31 11.34
CA ALA A 104 -6.07 -23.23 12.04
C ALA A 104 -4.54 -23.38 12.11
N PRO A 105 -3.95 -24.58 12.38
CA PRO A 105 -2.50 -24.74 12.50
C PRO A 105 -1.72 -24.49 11.20
N VAL A 106 -2.37 -24.61 10.05
CA VAL A 106 -1.74 -24.50 8.72
C VAL A 106 -2.24 -23.28 7.93
N ALA A 107 -3.26 -22.58 8.42
CA ALA A 107 -3.90 -21.49 7.70
C ALA A 107 -2.96 -20.32 7.37
N ASN A 108 -1.89 -20.09 8.14
CA ASN A 108 -0.92 -19.03 7.81
C ASN A 108 0.03 -19.38 6.66
N ARG A 109 0.19 -20.68 6.33
CA ARG A 109 1.12 -21.17 5.29
C ARG A 109 0.43 -21.80 4.08
N SER A 110 -0.84 -22.18 4.19
CA SER A 110 -1.62 -22.81 3.12
C SER A 110 -2.87 -22.01 2.81
N LEU A 111 -2.92 -21.43 1.60
CA LEU A 111 -4.08 -20.68 1.11
C LEU A 111 -5.35 -21.55 1.03
N PRO A 112 -5.31 -22.82 0.55
CA PRO A 112 -6.48 -23.71 0.61
C PRO A 112 -7.00 -23.93 2.03
N ALA A 113 -6.10 -24.18 3.00
CA ALA A 113 -6.51 -24.37 4.39
C ALA A 113 -7.09 -23.08 5.00
N ALA A 114 -6.52 -21.92 4.67
CA ALA A 114 -7.04 -20.63 5.11
C ALA A 114 -8.43 -20.33 4.53
N ALA A 115 -8.63 -20.65 3.25
CA ALA A 115 -9.90 -20.52 2.55
C ALA A 115 -10.96 -21.44 3.18
N ALA A 116 -10.63 -22.73 3.40
CA ALA A 116 -11.51 -23.69 4.05
C ALA A 116 -11.88 -23.27 5.48
N GLY A 117 -10.90 -22.83 6.28
CA GLY A 117 -11.14 -22.33 7.63
C GLY A 117 -11.99 -21.05 7.66
N THR A 118 -11.82 -20.17 6.67
CA THR A 118 -12.64 -18.96 6.52
C THR A 118 -14.07 -19.29 6.10
N ALA A 119 -14.25 -20.18 5.12
CA ALA A 119 -15.55 -20.68 4.69
C ALA A 119 -16.28 -21.39 5.84
N GLY A 120 -15.59 -22.24 6.60
CA GLY A 120 -16.15 -22.92 7.78
C GLY A 120 -16.64 -21.93 8.84
N ARG A 121 -15.87 -20.88 9.16
CA ARG A 121 -16.31 -19.82 10.08
C ARG A 121 -17.51 -19.04 9.56
N LEU A 122 -17.56 -18.75 8.27
CA LEU A 122 -18.70 -18.07 7.64
C LEU A 122 -19.96 -18.94 7.69
N ILE A 123 -19.85 -20.24 7.37
CA ILE A 123 -20.96 -21.20 7.43
C ILE A 123 -21.47 -21.34 8.87
N ALA A 124 -20.57 -21.45 9.86
CA ALA A 124 -20.97 -21.52 11.26
C ALA A 124 -21.73 -20.26 11.69
N PHE A 125 -21.25 -19.08 11.28
CA PHE A 125 -21.93 -17.82 11.59
C PHE A 125 -23.28 -17.71 10.86
N ALA A 126 -23.36 -18.10 9.58
CA ALA A 126 -24.61 -18.12 8.84
C ALA A 126 -25.65 -19.07 9.46
N GLY A 127 -25.21 -20.23 9.94
CA GLY A 127 -26.03 -21.15 10.72
C GLY A 127 -26.58 -20.51 12.00
N LEU A 128 -25.73 -19.82 12.76
CA LEU A 128 -26.15 -19.07 13.96
C LEU A 128 -27.16 -17.98 13.62
N ALA A 129 -26.87 -17.15 12.62
CA ALA A 129 -27.68 -16.01 12.24
C ALA A 129 -29.06 -16.43 11.69
N GLY A 130 -29.09 -17.39 10.78
CA GLY A 130 -30.33 -17.88 10.18
C GLY A 130 -31.15 -18.78 11.10
N GLY A 131 -30.49 -19.59 11.94
CA GLY A 131 -31.16 -20.33 13.02
C GLY A 131 -31.85 -19.38 14.00
N ALA A 132 -31.16 -18.31 14.42
CA ALA A 132 -31.74 -17.26 15.26
C ALA A 132 -32.92 -16.56 14.57
N ALA A 133 -32.81 -16.23 13.28
CA ALA A 133 -33.90 -15.65 12.49
C ALA A 133 -35.14 -16.56 12.48
N ALA A 134 -34.97 -17.87 12.29
CA ALA A 134 -36.06 -18.84 12.34
C ALA A 134 -36.72 -18.90 13.74
N CYS A 135 -35.91 -18.85 14.81
CA CYS A 135 -36.40 -18.80 16.19
C CYS A 135 -37.16 -17.50 16.49
N TRP A 136 -36.67 -16.35 16.02
CA TRP A 136 -37.35 -15.05 16.19
C TRP A 136 -38.67 -15.00 15.44
N GLU A 137 -38.73 -15.51 14.21
CA GLU A 137 -39.97 -15.62 13.44
C GLU A 137 -41.01 -16.47 14.18
N GLU A 138 -40.63 -17.66 14.66
CA GLU A 138 -41.52 -18.53 15.43
C GLU A 138 -42.04 -17.82 16.69
N LEU A 139 -41.14 -17.23 17.47
CA LEU A 139 -41.50 -16.60 18.73
C LEU A 139 -42.40 -15.37 18.51
N LEU A 140 -41.94 -14.40 17.73
CA LEU A 140 -42.59 -13.10 17.61
C LEU A 140 -43.86 -13.18 16.76
N GLN A 141 -43.83 -13.93 15.66
CA GLN A 141 -44.93 -13.90 14.68
C GLN A 141 -45.94 -15.02 14.90
N ARG A 142 -45.48 -16.23 15.23
CA ARG A 142 -46.37 -17.39 15.38
C ARG A 142 -46.89 -17.57 16.81
N ARG A 143 -46.03 -17.42 17.82
CA ARG A 143 -46.42 -17.58 19.22
C ARG A 143 -47.02 -16.32 19.83
N LEU A 144 -46.40 -15.16 19.58
CA LEU A 144 -46.87 -13.87 20.11
C LEU A 144 -47.83 -13.14 19.15
N GLY A 145 -48.06 -13.66 17.94
CA GLY A 145 -49.04 -13.12 16.99
C GLY A 145 -48.70 -11.72 16.44
N LEU A 146 -47.45 -11.27 16.56
CA LEU A 146 -47.04 -9.96 16.06
C LEU A 146 -46.97 -9.96 14.54
N ARG A 147 -47.42 -8.87 13.91
CA ARG A 147 -47.41 -8.75 12.44
C ARG A 147 -45.98 -8.60 11.91
N PRO A 148 -45.62 -9.25 10.79
CA PRO A 148 -44.32 -9.07 10.16
C PRO A 148 -44.05 -7.59 9.80
N GLY A 149 -43.08 -7.00 10.48
CA GLY A 149 -42.61 -5.63 10.28
C GLY A 149 -41.10 -5.53 10.53
N LEU A 150 -40.50 -4.37 10.25
CA LEU A 150 -39.07 -4.12 10.49
C LEU A 150 -38.69 -4.39 11.97
N ASP A 151 -39.61 -4.08 12.87
CA ASP A 151 -39.54 -4.26 14.31
C ASP A 151 -39.55 -5.73 14.75
N THR A 152 -40.22 -6.62 14.01
CA THR A 152 -40.31 -8.06 14.34
C THR A 152 -39.41 -8.94 13.47
N THR A 153 -38.54 -8.33 12.66
CA THR A 153 -37.65 -9.03 11.72
C THR A 153 -36.22 -8.49 11.79
N LEU A 154 -36.01 -7.24 11.37
CA LEU A 154 -34.68 -6.64 11.31
C LEU A 154 -34.14 -6.25 12.68
N VAL A 155 -34.98 -5.75 13.58
CA VAL A 155 -34.53 -5.42 14.96
C VAL A 155 -33.99 -6.66 15.70
N PRO A 156 -34.67 -7.82 15.71
CA PRO A 156 -34.10 -9.06 16.23
C PRO A 156 -32.81 -9.52 15.53
N ALA A 157 -32.71 -9.31 14.21
CA ALA A 157 -31.48 -9.62 13.46
C ALA A 157 -30.30 -8.72 13.88
N VAL A 158 -30.55 -7.42 14.03
CA VAL A 158 -29.56 -6.47 14.58
C VAL A 158 -29.18 -6.84 16.00
N ALA A 159 -30.14 -7.20 16.86
CA ALA A 159 -29.88 -7.65 18.23
C ALA A 159 -29.01 -8.92 18.25
N THR A 160 -29.27 -9.86 17.35
CA THR A 160 -28.46 -11.07 17.16
C THR A 160 -27.02 -10.71 16.83
N GLY A 161 -26.80 -9.83 15.84
CA GLY A 161 -25.46 -9.35 15.49
C GLY A 161 -24.78 -8.57 16.64
N ALA A 162 -25.53 -7.72 17.34
CA ALA A 162 -25.05 -6.91 18.46
C ALA A 162 -24.60 -7.76 19.66
N ALA A 163 -25.28 -8.87 19.95
CA ALA A 163 -24.85 -9.81 20.98
C ALA A 163 -23.46 -10.39 20.67
N VAL A 164 -23.22 -10.76 19.40
CA VAL A 164 -21.90 -11.23 18.97
C VAL A 164 -20.87 -10.10 19.11
N VAL A 165 -21.20 -8.86 18.69
CA VAL A 165 -20.35 -7.68 18.86
C VAL A 165 -19.90 -7.52 20.32
N GLY A 166 -20.82 -7.57 21.28
CA GLY A 166 -20.51 -7.48 22.70
C GLY A 166 -19.47 -8.51 23.14
N PHE A 167 -19.61 -9.75 22.70
CA PHE A 167 -18.63 -10.81 22.94
C PHE A 167 -17.26 -10.50 22.30
N SER A 168 -17.22 -10.02 21.04
CA SER A 168 -15.96 -9.63 20.38
C SER A 168 -15.23 -8.53 21.11
N VAL A 169 -15.97 -7.51 21.56
CA VAL A 169 -15.43 -6.35 22.28
C VAL A 169 -14.88 -6.80 23.63
N ALA A 170 -15.63 -7.61 24.38
CA ALA A 170 -15.16 -8.19 25.65
C ALA A 170 -13.89 -9.03 25.45
N MET A 171 -13.85 -9.88 24.42
CA MET A 171 -12.67 -10.69 24.11
C MET A 171 -11.48 -9.84 23.64
N ARG A 172 -11.71 -8.71 22.97
CA ARG A 172 -10.66 -7.74 22.61
C ARG A 172 -10.13 -7.03 23.85
N ALA A 173 -11.00 -6.55 24.74
CA ALA A 173 -10.61 -5.93 26.00
C ALA A 173 -9.77 -6.88 26.86
N ARG A 174 -10.17 -8.16 26.95
CA ARG A 174 -9.35 -9.20 27.62
C ARG A 174 -7.97 -9.36 27.01
N ARG A 175 -7.84 -9.31 25.66
CA ARG A 175 -6.52 -9.36 25.01
C ARG A 175 -5.69 -8.11 25.26
N ALA A 176 -6.32 -6.93 25.24
CA ALA A 176 -5.65 -5.68 25.58
C ALA A 176 -5.12 -5.70 27.03
N HIS A 177 -5.89 -6.22 27.97
CA HIS A 177 -5.45 -6.40 29.35
C HIS A 177 -4.31 -7.42 29.46
N ARG A 178 -4.38 -8.53 28.71
CA ARG A 178 -3.36 -9.60 28.77
C ARG A 178 -2.04 -9.23 28.12
N TYR A 179 -2.06 -8.50 27.00
CA TYR A 179 -0.89 -8.23 26.16
C TYR A 179 -0.46 -6.76 26.12
N GLY A 180 -1.19 -5.88 26.81
CA GLY A 180 -1.01 -4.44 26.75
C GLY A 180 -1.55 -3.82 25.45
N LEU A 181 -1.65 -2.49 25.45
CA LEU A 181 -1.89 -1.69 24.25
C LEU A 181 -0.55 -1.17 23.73
N VAL A 182 -0.15 -1.65 22.57
CA VAL A 182 0.94 -1.05 21.79
C VAL A 182 0.57 0.39 21.47
N GLU A 183 1.45 1.34 21.78
CA GLU A 183 1.23 2.79 21.67
C GLU A 183 -0.20 3.20 22.09
N PRO A 184 -0.49 3.34 23.39
CA PRO A 184 -1.86 3.59 23.87
C PRO A 184 -2.46 4.90 23.33
N GLN A 185 -1.61 5.86 22.93
CA GLN A 185 -2.01 7.11 22.27
C GLN A 185 -2.46 6.92 20.81
N ARG A 186 -2.07 5.79 20.18
CA ARG A 186 -2.45 5.47 18.79
C ARG A 186 -3.89 4.93 18.77
N HIS A 187 -4.83 5.83 18.52
CA HIS A 187 -6.24 5.50 18.33
C HIS A 187 -6.51 4.88 16.95
N ALA A 188 -7.58 4.08 16.83
CA ALA A 188 -7.98 3.48 15.54
C ALA A 188 -8.43 4.54 14.52
N VAL A 189 -9.07 5.61 15.02
CA VAL A 189 -9.55 6.75 14.24
C VAL A 189 -8.88 8.00 14.81
N ARG A 190 -8.33 8.86 13.94
CA ARG A 190 -7.71 10.12 14.32
C ARG A 190 -8.75 11.03 15.00
N SER A 191 -8.33 11.76 16.03
CA SER A 191 -9.13 12.84 16.61
C SER A 191 -9.42 13.88 15.52
N ALA A 192 -10.67 14.36 15.49
CA ALA A 192 -11.11 15.34 14.52
C ALA A 192 -11.90 16.45 15.22
N ASP A 193 -11.94 17.63 14.61
CA ASP A 193 -12.76 18.74 15.12
C ASP A 193 -14.26 18.41 15.08
N ALA A 194 -15.07 19.21 15.79
CA ALA A 194 -16.51 18.97 15.90
C ALA A 194 -17.19 18.91 14.53
N THR A 195 -16.77 19.76 13.57
CA THR A 195 -17.30 19.80 12.21
C THR A 195 -17.01 18.52 11.45
N THR A 196 -15.79 17.97 11.58
CA THR A 196 -15.41 16.68 10.96
C THR A 196 -16.11 15.52 11.64
N MET A 197 -16.32 15.57 12.95
CA MET A 197 -17.11 14.58 13.69
C MET A 197 -18.59 14.61 13.29
N ILE A 198 -19.18 15.79 13.08
CA ILE A 198 -20.54 15.95 12.55
C ILE A 198 -20.62 15.42 11.13
N LYS A 199 -19.67 15.78 10.25
CA LYS A 199 -19.58 15.24 8.88
C LYS A 199 -19.41 13.72 8.89
N ALA A 200 -18.62 13.17 9.81
CA ALA A 200 -18.41 11.73 9.95
C ALA A 200 -19.64 11.01 10.53
N GLY A 201 -20.34 11.63 11.48
CA GLY A 201 -21.60 11.15 12.01
C GLY A 201 -22.70 11.16 10.94
N SER A 202 -22.82 12.25 10.18
CA SER A 202 -23.74 12.34 9.05
C SER A 202 -23.36 11.39 7.93
N LEU A 203 -22.06 11.18 7.66
CA LEU A 203 -21.60 10.13 6.76
C LEU A 203 -21.84 8.73 7.31
N GLY A 204 -21.78 8.53 8.61
CA GLY A 204 -22.06 7.25 9.27
C GLY A 204 -23.53 6.89 9.12
N VAL A 205 -24.42 7.85 9.33
CA VAL A 205 -25.86 7.74 9.04
C VAL A 205 -26.08 7.54 7.54
N ALA A 206 -25.45 8.33 6.67
CA ALA A 206 -25.56 8.19 5.23
C ALA A 206 -24.97 6.86 4.72
N SER A 207 -23.94 6.33 5.38
CA SER A 207 -23.39 5.00 5.10
C SER A 207 -24.36 3.93 5.56
N ALA A 208 -24.99 4.05 6.73
CA ALA A 208 -26.03 3.12 7.17
C ALA A 208 -27.26 3.16 6.23
N VAL A 209 -27.67 4.34 5.77
CA VAL A 209 -28.74 4.53 4.78
C VAL A 209 -28.32 3.99 3.41
N GLY A 210 -27.10 4.28 2.96
CA GLY A 210 -26.55 3.79 1.70
C GLY A 210 -26.34 2.28 1.69
N LEU A 211 -25.90 1.69 2.81
CA LEU A 211 -25.86 0.26 3.06
C LEU A 211 -27.26 -0.34 2.98
N SER A 212 -28.23 0.29 3.64
CA SER A 212 -29.63 -0.15 3.58
C SER A 212 -30.17 -0.06 2.15
N ALA A 213 -29.82 0.99 1.40
CA ALA A 213 -30.20 1.15 -0.01
C ALA A 213 -29.51 0.13 -0.92
N LEU A 214 -28.25 -0.20 -0.69
CA LEU A 214 -27.53 -1.26 -1.40
C LEU A 214 -28.11 -2.64 -1.09
N MET A 215 -28.43 -2.92 0.17
CA MET A 215 -29.09 -4.17 0.58
C MET A 215 -30.50 -4.28 -0.01
N VAL A 216 -31.27 -3.18 -0.03
CA VAL A 216 -32.58 -3.13 -0.68
C VAL A 216 -32.43 -3.31 -2.19
N GLY A 217 -31.48 -2.63 -2.83
CA GLY A 217 -31.18 -2.76 -4.26
C GLY A 217 -30.74 -4.18 -4.66
N GLU A 218 -29.87 -4.79 -3.85
CA GLU A 218 -29.47 -6.20 -3.99
C GLU A 218 -30.67 -7.13 -3.96
N GLN A 219 -31.55 -6.94 -2.99
CA GLN A 219 -32.73 -7.78 -2.83
C GLN A 219 -33.78 -7.56 -3.92
N LEU A 220 -33.91 -6.34 -4.43
CA LEU A 220 -34.73 -6.07 -5.61
C LEU A 220 -34.17 -6.79 -6.84
N ALA A 221 -32.85 -6.79 -7.03
CA ALA A 221 -32.19 -7.53 -8.10
C ALA A 221 -32.35 -9.04 -7.93
N ALA A 222 -32.14 -9.56 -6.71
CA ALA A 222 -32.28 -10.97 -6.37
C ALA A 222 -33.71 -11.47 -6.62
N ARG A 223 -34.73 -10.71 -6.20
CA ARG A 223 -36.14 -11.02 -6.48
C ARG A 223 -36.50 -10.90 -7.96
N GLY A 224 -35.90 -9.95 -8.66
CA GLY A 224 -36.03 -9.84 -10.11
C GLY A 224 -35.55 -11.12 -10.79
N LEU A 225 -34.36 -11.61 -10.40
CA LEU A 225 -33.79 -12.86 -10.88
C LEU A 225 -34.64 -14.07 -10.50
N GLU A 226 -35.12 -14.14 -9.26
CA GLU A 226 -36.00 -15.22 -8.78
C GLU A 226 -37.31 -15.26 -9.59
N ARG A 227 -37.95 -14.12 -9.82
CA ARG A 227 -39.18 -14.03 -10.63
C ARG A 227 -38.96 -14.43 -12.08
N LEU A 228 -37.85 -13.99 -12.68
CA LEU A 228 -37.48 -14.37 -14.04
C LEU A 228 -37.21 -15.87 -14.14
N GLY A 229 -36.47 -16.44 -13.18
CA GLY A 229 -36.21 -17.87 -13.08
C GLY A 229 -37.48 -18.69 -12.90
N SER A 230 -38.34 -18.31 -11.97
CA SER A 230 -39.64 -18.97 -11.73
C SER A 230 -40.57 -18.87 -12.94
N LYS A 231 -40.55 -17.74 -13.67
CA LYS A 231 -41.31 -17.57 -14.92
C LYS A 231 -40.75 -18.43 -16.05
N ALA A 232 -39.43 -18.53 -16.19
CA ALA A 232 -38.78 -19.35 -17.21
C ALA A 232 -38.96 -20.85 -16.97
N LEU A 233 -38.96 -21.28 -15.71
CA LEU A 233 -39.15 -22.68 -15.31
C LEU A 233 -40.62 -23.07 -15.13
N GLY A 234 -41.54 -22.10 -15.19
CA GLY A 234 -42.98 -22.30 -14.99
C GLY A 234 -43.38 -22.79 -13.60
N ARG A 235 -42.52 -22.64 -12.59
CA ARG A 235 -42.69 -23.17 -11.22
C ARG A 235 -42.05 -22.24 -10.20
N ASP A 236 -42.59 -22.20 -8.98
CA ASP A 236 -41.97 -21.49 -7.86
C ASP A 236 -40.67 -22.19 -7.43
N THR A 237 -39.57 -21.43 -7.40
CA THR A 237 -38.22 -21.92 -7.13
C THR A 237 -37.87 -21.92 -5.63
N GLY A 238 -38.62 -21.19 -4.79
CA GLY A 238 -38.45 -21.17 -3.34
C GLY A 238 -37.00 -20.91 -2.88
N ALA A 239 -36.51 -21.68 -1.90
CA ALA A 239 -35.15 -21.52 -1.37
C ALA A 239 -34.03 -21.67 -2.42
N LEU A 240 -34.24 -22.48 -3.46
CA LEU A 240 -33.28 -22.61 -4.57
C LEU A 240 -33.20 -21.33 -5.41
N GLY A 241 -34.33 -20.65 -5.62
CA GLY A 241 -34.38 -19.34 -6.28
C GLY A 241 -33.60 -18.28 -5.51
N SER A 242 -33.81 -18.22 -4.20
CA SER A 242 -33.05 -17.34 -3.28
C SER A 242 -31.54 -17.60 -3.35
N LEU A 243 -31.12 -18.88 -3.32
CA LEU A 243 -29.70 -19.25 -3.45
C LEU A 243 -29.09 -18.77 -4.77
N LEU A 244 -29.74 -19.06 -5.91
CA LEU A 244 -29.24 -18.65 -7.22
C LEU A 244 -29.13 -17.14 -7.34
N ALA A 245 -30.14 -16.42 -6.85
CA ALA A 245 -30.19 -14.97 -6.85
C ALA A 245 -29.05 -14.35 -6.02
N HIS A 246 -28.88 -14.77 -4.77
CA HIS A 246 -27.80 -14.30 -3.89
C HIS A 246 -26.41 -14.67 -4.43
N SER A 247 -26.26 -15.84 -5.05
CA SER A 247 -25.01 -16.26 -5.70
C SER A 247 -24.66 -15.38 -6.91
N ALA A 248 -25.65 -15.04 -7.74
CA ALA A 248 -25.47 -14.15 -8.88
C ALA A 248 -25.03 -12.74 -8.43
N VAL A 249 -25.69 -12.19 -7.40
CA VAL A 249 -25.28 -10.89 -6.84
C VAL A 249 -23.89 -10.97 -6.20
N LEU A 250 -23.59 -12.01 -5.41
CA LEU A 250 -22.27 -12.19 -4.82
C LEU A 250 -21.18 -12.24 -5.91
N GLY A 251 -21.44 -12.93 -7.02
CA GLY A 251 -20.58 -12.94 -8.21
C GLY A 251 -20.39 -11.54 -8.80
N ALA A 252 -21.48 -10.80 -9.03
CA ALA A 252 -21.43 -9.44 -9.55
C ALA A 252 -20.66 -8.47 -8.62
N MET A 253 -20.86 -8.57 -7.30
CA MET A 253 -20.12 -7.82 -6.29
C MET A 253 -18.64 -8.19 -6.28
N GLY A 254 -18.31 -9.48 -6.41
CA GLY A 254 -16.94 -9.96 -6.55
C GLY A 254 -16.25 -9.34 -7.75
N THR A 255 -16.91 -9.35 -8.92
CA THR A 255 -16.43 -8.70 -10.14
C THR A 255 -16.26 -7.19 -9.95
N ALA A 256 -17.26 -6.51 -9.40
CA ALA A 256 -17.18 -5.06 -9.13
C ALA A 256 -16.07 -4.71 -8.14
N ALA A 257 -15.81 -5.55 -7.13
CA ALA A 257 -14.72 -5.36 -6.19
C ALA A 257 -13.34 -5.53 -6.85
N VAL A 258 -13.19 -6.52 -7.73
CA VAL A 258 -11.96 -6.71 -8.53
C VAL A 258 -11.73 -5.50 -9.46
N LEU A 259 -12.75 -5.07 -10.20
CA LEU A 259 -12.69 -3.90 -11.07
C LEU A 259 -12.43 -2.61 -10.28
N GLY A 260 -13.05 -2.47 -9.10
CA GLY A 260 -12.85 -1.35 -8.19
C GLY A 260 -11.42 -1.31 -7.64
N LEU A 261 -10.86 -2.46 -7.25
CA LEU A 261 -9.47 -2.57 -6.83
C LEU A 261 -8.53 -2.18 -7.98
N GLN A 262 -8.75 -2.70 -9.20
CA GLN A 262 -8.00 -2.31 -10.41
C GLN A 262 -8.14 -0.81 -10.74
N ARG A 263 -9.30 -0.21 -10.46
CA ARG A 263 -9.49 1.23 -10.65
C ARG A 263 -8.78 2.05 -9.58
N ILE A 264 -8.80 1.62 -8.32
CA ILE A 264 -8.08 2.28 -7.24
C ILE A 264 -6.58 2.19 -7.49
N THR A 265 -6.06 1.01 -7.87
CA THR A 265 -4.67 0.88 -8.28
C THR A 265 -4.38 1.82 -9.44
N SER A 266 -5.22 1.89 -10.48
CA SER A 266 -4.99 2.81 -11.61
C SER A 266 -5.15 4.30 -11.34
N VAL A 267 -5.91 4.70 -10.33
CA VAL A 267 -5.98 6.10 -9.87
C VAL A 267 -4.77 6.46 -9.00
N VAL A 268 -4.32 5.53 -8.14
CA VAL A 268 -3.04 5.64 -7.44
C VAL A 268 -1.88 5.70 -8.45
N GLU A 269 -2.02 4.98 -9.56
CA GLU A 269 -1.09 5.06 -10.68
C GLU A 269 -1.11 6.48 -11.25
N ARG A 270 -2.20 7.00 -11.80
CA ARG A 270 -2.20 8.25 -12.60
C ARG A 270 -1.89 9.59 -11.89
N ARG A 271 -1.37 9.60 -10.67
CA ARG A 271 -1.22 10.82 -9.86
C ARG A 271 0.11 11.58 -9.98
N ASP A 272 0.85 11.39 -11.06
CA ASP A 272 2.03 12.21 -11.38
C ASP A 272 1.83 12.99 -12.69
N ASP A 273 2.00 14.31 -12.58
CA ASP A 273 1.99 15.26 -13.71
C ASP A 273 3.28 15.08 -14.52
N ILE A 274 3.13 14.86 -15.83
CA ILE A 274 4.18 14.42 -16.77
C ILE A 274 5.23 15.52 -17.02
N VAL A 275 4.89 16.79 -16.73
CA VAL A 275 5.79 17.93 -16.91
C VAL A 275 6.36 18.33 -15.53
N GLU A 276 7.66 18.63 -15.47
CA GLU A 276 8.31 19.26 -14.32
C GLU A 276 8.66 20.71 -14.66
N PRO A 277 7.79 21.67 -14.30
CA PRO A 277 8.02 23.08 -14.59
C PRO A 277 9.23 23.65 -13.83
N ALA A 278 9.66 23.02 -12.73
CA ALA A 278 10.74 23.56 -11.90
C ALA A 278 12.14 23.40 -12.49
N TYR A 279 12.34 22.53 -13.49
CA TYR A 279 13.67 22.13 -13.96
C TYR A 279 13.72 21.91 -15.49
N PRO A 280 13.58 22.98 -16.29
CA PRO A 280 13.51 22.86 -17.75
C PRO A 280 14.89 22.72 -18.42
N MET A 281 15.97 23.13 -17.77
CA MET A 281 17.31 23.22 -18.37
C MET A 281 18.22 22.04 -17.97
N PRO A 282 19.09 21.56 -18.88
CA PRO A 282 20.14 20.60 -18.54
C PRO A 282 21.11 21.12 -17.47
N PRO A 283 21.73 20.23 -16.68
CA PRO A 283 22.72 20.62 -15.68
C PRO A 283 24.01 21.18 -16.31
N THR A 284 24.69 22.06 -15.59
CA THR A 284 25.97 22.66 -16.01
C THR A 284 27.20 21.94 -15.44
N SER A 285 27.00 21.05 -14.46
CA SER A 285 28.09 20.29 -13.83
C SER A 285 28.59 19.18 -14.78
N PRO A 286 29.91 19.03 -14.97
CA PRO A 286 30.49 17.93 -15.76
C PRO A 286 30.36 16.56 -15.07
N TRP A 287 30.01 16.53 -13.79
CA TRP A 287 29.98 15.34 -12.95
C TRP A 287 28.61 14.63 -12.92
N VAL A 288 27.67 15.04 -13.77
CA VAL A 288 26.31 14.47 -13.79
C VAL A 288 25.82 14.21 -15.20
N SER A 289 24.90 13.26 -15.36
CA SER A 289 24.24 12.99 -16.65
C SER A 289 23.56 14.23 -17.23
N ALA A 290 23.59 14.32 -18.56
CA ALA A 290 23.22 15.48 -19.36
C ALA A 290 23.99 16.78 -19.07
N GLY A 291 25.08 16.70 -18.30
CA GLY A 291 26.06 17.77 -18.17
C GLY A 291 27.04 17.82 -19.35
N PRO A 292 27.97 18.79 -19.36
CA PRO A 292 28.89 19.00 -20.49
C PRO A 292 29.74 17.79 -20.88
N SER A 293 30.04 16.89 -19.94
CA SER A 293 30.85 15.69 -20.20
C SER A 293 30.02 14.49 -20.65
N SER A 294 28.69 14.50 -20.46
CA SER A 294 27.84 13.33 -20.66
C SER A 294 27.22 13.33 -22.06
N ALA A 295 27.22 12.19 -22.74
CA ALA A 295 26.46 11.99 -23.98
C ALA A 295 24.97 11.68 -23.75
N MET A 296 24.54 11.42 -22.51
CA MET A 296 23.14 11.11 -22.18
C MET A 296 22.22 12.31 -22.48
N PRO A 297 21.21 12.18 -23.38
CA PRO A 297 20.32 13.30 -23.70
C PRO A 297 19.43 13.66 -22.50
N PHE A 298 19.36 14.95 -22.16
CA PHE A 298 18.47 15.44 -21.09
C PHE A 298 17.00 15.03 -21.30
N ALA A 299 16.57 15.04 -22.57
CA ALA A 299 15.22 14.66 -22.96
C ALA A 299 14.89 13.20 -22.61
N SER A 300 15.88 12.29 -22.66
CA SER A 300 15.68 10.84 -22.46
C SER A 300 15.45 10.43 -21.00
N MET A 301 15.72 11.34 -20.06
CA MET A 301 15.47 11.15 -18.64
C MET A 301 14.04 11.54 -18.29
N GLY A 302 13.40 10.71 -17.48
CA GLY A 302 12.14 11.08 -16.85
C GLY A 302 12.31 12.25 -15.88
N LYS A 303 11.18 12.89 -15.55
CA LYS A 303 11.08 14.00 -14.59
C LYS A 303 11.90 13.80 -13.31
N GLU A 304 11.78 12.64 -12.67
CA GLU A 304 12.47 12.39 -11.40
C GLU A 304 13.99 12.16 -11.61
N GLY A 305 14.40 11.67 -12.77
CA GLY A 305 15.82 11.57 -13.16
C GLY A 305 16.44 12.95 -13.42
N ARG A 306 15.75 13.83 -14.15
CA ARG A 306 16.18 15.22 -14.36
C ARG A 306 16.34 15.96 -13.02
N ARG A 307 15.38 15.76 -12.13
CA ARG A 307 15.44 16.30 -10.77
C ARG A 307 16.63 15.76 -9.99
N PHE A 308 16.89 14.46 -10.09
CA PHE A 308 17.99 13.80 -9.39
C PHE A 308 19.35 14.41 -9.74
N VAL A 309 19.65 14.64 -11.02
CA VAL A 309 20.93 15.24 -11.45
C VAL A 309 21.05 16.72 -11.08
N LEU A 310 19.95 17.47 -11.09
CA LEU A 310 19.93 18.90 -10.74
C LEU A 310 19.97 19.18 -9.23
N MET A 311 19.86 18.14 -8.41
CA MET A 311 19.90 18.23 -6.95
C MET A 311 21.23 17.76 -6.35
N THR A 312 22.28 17.60 -7.18
CA THR A 312 23.61 17.20 -6.71
C THR A 312 24.19 18.24 -5.74
N LEU A 313 24.85 17.79 -4.67
CA LEU A 313 25.56 18.70 -3.78
C LEU A 313 26.85 19.22 -4.41
N THR A 314 27.21 20.46 -4.12
CA THR A 314 28.55 20.99 -4.43
C THR A 314 29.54 20.71 -3.30
N PRO A 315 30.87 20.73 -3.57
CA PRO A 315 31.89 20.60 -2.53
C PRO A 315 31.71 21.62 -1.40
N GLU A 316 31.32 22.85 -1.72
CA GLU A 316 31.10 23.92 -0.75
C GLU A 316 29.90 23.62 0.15
N GLU A 317 28.81 23.09 -0.41
CA GLU A 317 27.64 22.67 0.37
C GLU A 317 27.95 21.50 1.30
N ILE A 318 28.78 20.55 0.85
CA ILE A 318 29.21 19.39 1.66
C ILE A 318 30.15 19.86 2.77
N THR A 319 31.16 20.67 2.43
CA THR A 319 32.14 21.23 3.38
C THR A 319 31.44 22.07 4.46
N ALA A 320 30.45 22.88 4.07
CA ALA A 320 29.70 23.71 5.01
C ALA A 320 28.91 22.90 6.06
N VAL A 321 28.54 21.65 5.76
CA VAL A 321 27.78 20.77 6.67
C VAL A 321 28.71 19.86 7.47
N THR A 322 29.73 19.31 6.81
CA THR A 322 30.62 18.27 7.38
C THR A 322 31.83 18.86 8.10
N GLY A 323 32.23 20.09 7.74
CA GLY A 323 33.46 20.74 8.24
C GLY A 323 34.75 20.21 7.62
N GLU A 324 34.66 19.32 6.63
CA GLU A 324 35.81 18.67 6.00
C GLU A 324 35.90 19.01 4.50
N PRO A 325 37.11 19.06 3.91
CA PRO A 325 37.26 19.25 2.48
C PRO A 325 36.49 18.19 1.70
N ALA A 326 35.64 18.64 0.78
CA ALA A 326 34.83 17.76 -0.06
C ALA A 326 35.24 17.84 -1.53
N MET A 327 34.74 16.90 -2.32
CA MET A 327 34.87 16.87 -3.77
C MET A 327 33.50 16.79 -4.46
N HIS A 328 33.48 16.88 -5.79
CA HIS A 328 32.23 16.80 -6.54
C HIS A 328 31.68 15.36 -6.55
N PRO A 329 30.47 15.12 -6.00
CA PRO A 329 29.80 13.85 -6.18
C PRO A 329 29.37 13.65 -7.63
N VAL A 330 29.26 12.39 -8.04
CA VAL A 330 28.82 12.00 -9.39
C VAL A 330 27.39 11.48 -9.33
N ARG A 331 26.50 11.96 -10.21
CA ARG A 331 25.11 11.46 -10.33
C ARG A 331 24.80 11.05 -11.76
N ILE A 332 24.56 9.76 -11.95
CA ILE A 332 24.26 9.17 -13.25
C ILE A 332 22.80 8.75 -13.32
N VAL A 333 22.13 9.04 -14.43
CA VAL A 333 20.78 8.55 -14.74
C VAL A 333 20.81 7.83 -16.08
N GLY A 334 20.59 6.51 -16.04
CA GLY A 334 20.35 5.72 -17.24
C GLY A 334 18.98 6.04 -17.81
N GLY A 335 18.91 6.98 -18.76
CA GLY A 335 17.65 7.49 -19.29
C GLY A 335 16.76 6.38 -19.86
N TYR A 336 15.50 6.32 -19.42
CA TYR A 336 14.57 5.28 -19.86
C TYR A 336 14.32 5.33 -21.38
N GLU A 337 14.26 6.52 -21.97
CA GLU A 337 13.98 6.70 -23.40
C GLU A 337 15.26 6.73 -24.26
N SER A 338 16.43 6.42 -23.68
CA SER A 338 17.69 6.39 -24.42
C SER A 338 17.79 5.21 -25.39
N SER A 339 17.06 4.12 -25.12
CA SER A 339 16.91 2.98 -26.03
C SER A 339 15.69 2.12 -25.63
N SER A 340 15.10 1.41 -26.60
CA SER A 340 14.07 0.40 -26.32
C SER A 340 14.64 -0.87 -25.68
N GLU A 341 15.92 -1.16 -25.90
CA GLU A 341 16.57 -2.39 -25.45
C GLU A 341 17.18 -2.21 -24.05
N VAL A 342 16.90 -3.14 -23.14
CA VAL A 342 17.43 -3.13 -21.77
C VAL A 342 18.96 -3.15 -21.76
N ALA A 343 19.58 -4.00 -22.59
CA ALA A 343 21.02 -4.13 -22.67
C ALA A 343 21.71 -2.86 -23.20
N GLU A 344 21.11 -2.19 -24.18
CA GLU A 344 21.67 -0.94 -24.70
C GLU A 344 21.55 0.20 -23.68
N ARG A 345 20.44 0.27 -22.93
CA ARG A 345 20.33 1.22 -21.81
C ARG A 345 21.39 0.98 -20.74
N ALA A 346 21.67 -0.28 -20.40
CA ALA A 346 22.74 -0.62 -19.46
C ALA A 346 24.11 -0.15 -19.99
N ARG A 347 24.41 -0.44 -21.26
CA ARG A 347 25.66 -0.03 -21.93
C ARG A 347 25.83 1.50 -21.93
N LEU A 348 24.79 2.23 -22.32
CA LEU A 348 24.78 3.70 -22.31
C LEU A 348 24.95 4.27 -20.89
N THR A 349 24.33 3.64 -19.89
CA THR A 349 24.49 4.03 -18.48
C THR A 349 25.95 3.87 -18.03
N VAL A 350 26.57 2.74 -18.33
CA VAL A 350 27.98 2.49 -17.96
C VAL A 350 28.93 3.40 -18.75
N GLN A 351 28.62 3.73 -20.00
CA GLN A 351 29.39 4.73 -20.75
C GLN A 351 29.32 6.10 -20.08
N ASP A 352 28.13 6.55 -19.70
CA ASP A 352 27.94 7.84 -19.02
C ASP A 352 28.65 7.89 -17.66
N MET A 353 28.72 6.76 -16.94
CA MET A 353 29.55 6.61 -15.74
C MET A 353 31.04 6.87 -16.01
N VAL A 354 31.57 6.41 -17.15
CA VAL A 354 32.95 6.68 -17.55
C VAL A 354 33.13 8.16 -17.86
N ASP A 355 32.22 8.72 -18.67
CA ASP A 355 32.32 10.10 -19.16
C ASP A 355 32.25 11.14 -18.02
N CYS A 356 31.46 10.87 -16.98
CA CYS A 356 31.33 11.72 -15.80
C CYS A 356 32.32 11.39 -14.66
N GLY A 357 33.26 10.47 -14.85
CA GLY A 357 34.29 10.15 -13.86
C GLY A 357 33.81 9.36 -12.64
N ALA A 358 32.76 8.54 -12.76
CA ALA A 358 32.21 7.75 -11.65
C ALA A 358 33.24 6.77 -11.04
N PHE A 359 34.13 6.23 -11.88
CA PHE A 359 35.17 5.27 -11.45
C PHE A 359 36.37 5.92 -10.76
N GLU A 360 36.41 7.25 -10.67
CA GLU A 360 37.41 7.99 -9.89
C GLU A 360 36.99 8.17 -8.43
N ARG A 361 35.77 7.74 -8.07
CA ARG A 361 35.24 7.82 -6.70
C ARG A 361 35.55 6.53 -5.93
N GLY A 362 35.72 6.61 -4.62
CA GLY A 362 35.91 5.45 -3.74
C GLY A 362 34.64 4.61 -3.54
N THR A 363 33.47 5.21 -3.76
CA THR A 363 32.16 4.56 -3.59
C THR A 363 31.30 4.66 -4.84
N ILE A 364 30.83 3.54 -5.36
CA ILE A 364 29.80 3.45 -6.42
C ILE A 364 28.53 2.87 -5.80
N CYS A 365 27.41 3.57 -5.95
CA CYS A 365 26.12 3.13 -5.43
C CYS A 365 25.09 3.06 -6.55
N ILE A 366 24.52 1.88 -6.79
CA ILE A 366 23.33 1.74 -7.61
C ILE A 366 22.11 2.13 -6.79
N GLY A 367 21.59 3.32 -7.05
CA GLY A 367 20.33 3.81 -6.51
C GLY A 367 19.16 3.30 -7.36
N VAL A 368 18.61 2.15 -7.00
CA VAL A 368 17.54 1.49 -7.77
C VAL A 368 16.27 2.33 -7.68
N PRO A 369 15.77 2.89 -8.81
CA PRO A 369 14.62 3.77 -8.76
C PRO A 369 13.30 3.01 -8.59
N THR A 370 12.25 3.75 -8.25
CA THR A 370 10.86 3.29 -8.41
C THR A 370 10.40 3.44 -9.86
N GLY A 371 9.16 3.02 -10.14
CA GLY A 371 8.61 2.98 -11.49
C GLY A 371 8.58 4.29 -12.27
N VAL A 372 8.56 5.44 -11.58
CA VAL A 372 8.60 6.78 -12.19
C VAL A 372 10.02 7.29 -12.43
N GLY A 373 11.02 6.43 -12.18
CA GLY A 373 12.43 6.82 -12.21
C GLY A 373 12.88 7.60 -10.96
N TYR A 374 12.10 7.59 -9.87
CA TYR A 374 12.42 8.28 -8.62
C TYR A 374 13.38 7.46 -7.76
N PHE A 375 14.47 8.10 -7.34
CA PHE A 375 15.34 7.66 -6.25
C PHE A 375 15.31 8.70 -5.13
N ASN A 376 15.36 8.24 -3.87
CA ASN A 376 15.24 9.14 -2.72
C ASN A 376 16.48 10.04 -2.61
N TYR A 377 16.29 11.32 -2.93
CA TYR A 377 17.36 12.32 -2.88
C TYR A 377 17.90 12.56 -1.46
N THR A 378 17.12 12.32 -0.40
CA THR A 378 17.63 12.39 0.98
C THR A 378 18.65 11.30 1.24
N VAL A 379 18.50 10.12 0.62
CA VAL A 379 19.48 9.03 0.72
C VAL A 379 20.72 9.33 -0.11
N ALA A 380 20.56 9.93 -1.30
CA ALA A 380 21.68 10.38 -2.12
C ALA A 380 22.50 11.47 -1.40
N GLU A 381 21.85 12.52 -0.89
CA GLU A 381 22.52 13.61 -0.14
C GLU A 381 23.17 13.07 1.14
N ALA A 382 22.55 12.11 1.84
CA ALA A 382 23.16 11.48 3.00
C ALA A 382 24.46 10.74 2.63
N LEU A 383 24.48 10.01 1.51
CA LEU A 383 25.71 9.36 1.02
C LEU A 383 26.79 10.40 0.70
N GLU A 384 26.43 11.45 -0.03
CA GLU A 384 27.33 12.53 -0.41
C GLU A 384 27.95 13.24 0.80
N TYR A 385 27.17 13.49 1.86
CA TYR A 385 27.72 14.03 3.10
C TYR A 385 28.65 13.02 3.82
N LEU A 386 28.26 11.75 3.88
CA LEU A 386 29.03 10.71 4.60
C LEU A 386 30.34 10.34 3.90
N THR A 387 30.45 10.56 2.59
CA THR A 387 31.68 10.29 1.82
C THR A 387 32.47 11.57 1.49
N GLY A 388 32.06 12.75 1.96
CA GLY A 388 32.69 14.01 1.57
C GLY A 388 32.62 14.28 0.05
N GLY A 389 31.56 13.79 -0.60
CA GLY A 389 31.40 13.83 -2.05
C GLY A 389 32.18 12.76 -2.82
N ASP A 390 32.94 11.89 -2.15
CA ASP A 390 33.64 10.75 -2.76
C ASP A 390 32.71 9.58 -3.09
N CYS A 391 31.67 9.85 -3.88
CA CYS A 391 30.70 8.86 -4.31
C CYS A 391 30.16 9.13 -5.71
N ALA A 392 29.79 8.06 -6.39
CA ALA A 392 28.98 8.07 -7.59
C ALA A 392 27.66 7.34 -7.32
N THR A 393 26.51 8.00 -7.54
CA THR A 393 25.19 7.39 -7.44
C THR A 393 24.56 7.22 -8.82
N ILE A 394 24.22 5.98 -9.17
CA ILE A 394 23.76 5.58 -10.50
C ILE A 394 22.29 5.15 -10.39
N VAL A 395 21.41 5.79 -11.16
CA VAL A 395 19.97 5.54 -11.19
C VAL A 395 19.57 4.99 -12.57
N PRO A 396 19.53 3.66 -12.74
CA PRO A 396 19.10 3.04 -14.00
C PRO A 396 17.56 3.07 -14.13
N GLN A 397 17.00 3.93 -15.00
CA GLN A 397 15.55 4.04 -15.15
C GLN A 397 14.97 2.92 -16.03
N TYR A 398 14.27 1.97 -15.41
CA TYR A 398 13.61 0.87 -16.12
C TYR A 398 12.16 1.14 -16.49
N ALA A 399 11.57 2.21 -15.96
CA ALA A 399 10.21 2.63 -16.26
C ALA A 399 10.05 4.14 -16.00
N LEU A 400 9.05 4.76 -16.65
CA LEU A 400 8.55 6.11 -16.39
C LEU A 400 7.03 6.09 -16.16
N VAL A 401 6.58 5.08 -15.42
CA VAL A 401 5.17 4.92 -15.09
C VAL A 401 5.00 4.84 -13.59
N PRO A 402 3.86 5.32 -13.06
CA PRO A 402 3.55 5.20 -11.65
C PRO A 402 3.84 3.82 -11.06
N SER A 403 4.31 3.77 -9.81
CA SER A 403 4.84 2.55 -9.19
C SER A 403 3.91 1.33 -9.28
N ALA A 404 2.58 1.52 -9.24
CA ALA A 404 1.62 0.43 -9.39
C ALA A 404 1.51 -0.12 -10.84
N LEU A 405 1.79 0.67 -11.89
CA LEU A 405 1.94 0.19 -13.28
C LEU A 405 3.30 -0.48 -13.50
N ALA A 406 4.34 0.04 -12.85
CA ALA A 406 5.69 -0.51 -12.92
C ALA A 406 5.81 -1.87 -12.21
N LEU A 407 4.81 -2.28 -11.43
CA LEU A 407 4.71 -3.61 -10.82
C LEU A 407 4.85 -4.77 -11.82
N ASN A 408 4.54 -4.54 -13.10
CA ASN A 408 4.68 -5.53 -14.17
C ASN A 408 6.02 -5.42 -14.92
N ARG A 409 6.85 -4.43 -14.58
CA ARG A 409 8.15 -4.14 -15.20
C ARG A 409 9.33 -4.27 -14.23
N THR A 410 9.10 -4.80 -13.02
CA THR A 410 10.20 -5.00 -12.05
C THR A 410 11.26 -5.94 -12.61
N ARG A 411 10.88 -6.93 -13.42
CA ARG A 411 11.82 -7.83 -14.11
C ARG A 411 12.76 -7.10 -15.06
N ASP A 412 12.27 -6.13 -15.83
CA ASP A 412 13.12 -5.27 -16.67
C ASP A 412 14.07 -4.44 -15.81
N GLY A 413 13.63 -4.00 -14.63
CA GLY A 413 14.47 -3.30 -13.65
C GLY A 413 15.54 -4.20 -13.01
N GLU A 414 15.19 -5.44 -12.68
CA GLU A 414 16.12 -6.46 -12.17
C GLU A 414 17.18 -6.76 -13.23
N GLU A 415 16.77 -6.93 -14.49
CA GLU A 415 17.68 -7.14 -15.62
C GLU A 415 18.59 -5.95 -15.90
N LEU A 416 18.02 -4.75 -16.00
CA LEU A 416 18.80 -3.52 -16.20
C LEU A 416 19.84 -3.34 -15.08
N THR A 417 19.45 -3.57 -13.83
CA THR A 417 20.35 -3.45 -12.67
C THR A 417 21.48 -4.48 -12.74
N ARG A 418 21.18 -5.74 -13.08
CA ARG A 418 22.21 -6.78 -13.30
C ARG A 418 23.21 -6.39 -14.38
N LEU A 419 22.73 -5.95 -15.55
CA LEU A 419 23.61 -5.58 -16.67
C LEU A 419 24.49 -4.37 -16.35
N VAL A 420 23.97 -3.39 -15.60
CA VAL A 420 24.79 -2.25 -15.12
C VAL A 420 25.85 -2.73 -14.12
N LEU A 421 25.49 -3.60 -13.16
CA LEU A 421 26.44 -4.19 -12.22
C LEU A 421 27.53 -5.01 -12.93
N GLU A 422 27.17 -5.76 -13.98
CA GLU A 422 28.12 -6.50 -14.81
C GLU A 422 29.11 -5.56 -15.51
N GLY A 423 28.62 -4.47 -16.10
CA GLY A 423 29.47 -3.46 -16.73
C GLY A 423 30.41 -2.77 -15.73
N ILE A 424 29.91 -2.44 -14.53
CA ILE A 424 30.72 -1.90 -13.44
C ILE A 424 31.82 -2.88 -13.04
N ARG A 425 31.46 -4.15 -12.79
CA ARG A 425 32.42 -5.21 -12.44
C ARG A 425 33.49 -5.35 -13.51
N GLY A 426 33.10 -5.36 -14.79
CA GLY A 426 34.04 -5.42 -15.92
C GLY A 426 35.03 -4.27 -15.93
N ARG A 427 34.57 -3.03 -15.65
CA ARG A 427 35.45 -1.86 -15.57
C ARG A 427 36.40 -1.92 -14.36
N ILE A 428 35.87 -2.29 -13.19
CA ILE A 428 36.64 -2.39 -11.93
C ILE A 428 37.72 -3.47 -12.01
N GLN A 429 37.46 -4.60 -12.68
CA GLN A 429 38.45 -5.68 -12.84
C GLN A 429 39.72 -5.21 -13.57
N GLY A 430 39.60 -4.24 -14.48
CA GLY A 430 40.73 -3.63 -15.18
C GLY A 430 41.47 -2.53 -14.39
N MET A 431 41.01 -2.18 -13.18
CA MET A 431 41.62 -1.14 -12.36
C MET A 431 42.67 -1.72 -11.38
N PRO A 432 43.71 -0.94 -11.00
CA PRO A 432 44.61 -1.29 -9.91
C PRO A 432 43.84 -1.52 -8.61
N VAL A 433 44.22 -2.53 -7.83
CA VAL A 433 43.42 -3.05 -6.69
C VAL A 433 43.14 -1.96 -5.65
N GLU A 434 44.15 -1.15 -5.36
CA GLU A 434 44.17 -0.02 -4.43
C GLU A 434 43.28 1.17 -4.87
N SER A 435 42.88 1.22 -6.14
CA SER A 435 42.02 2.28 -6.69
C SER A 435 40.60 1.80 -6.98
N ARG A 436 40.25 0.56 -6.63
CA ARG A 436 38.94 -0.01 -6.95
C ARG A 436 37.84 0.58 -6.06
N PRO A 437 36.78 1.17 -6.62
CA PRO A 437 35.61 1.57 -5.83
C PRO A 437 34.94 0.38 -5.17
N ARG A 438 34.34 0.62 -4.01
CA ARG A 438 33.38 -0.31 -3.39
C ARG A 438 32.00 -0.09 -4.02
N VAL A 439 31.35 -1.18 -4.42
CA VAL A 439 30.04 -1.15 -5.08
C VAL A 439 28.94 -1.49 -4.08
N PHE A 440 27.88 -0.68 -4.06
CA PHE A 440 26.72 -0.86 -3.19
C PHE A 440 25.41 -0.77 -3.96
N VAL A 441 24.34 -1.27 -3.35
CA VAL A 441 22.98 -1.14 -3.87
C VAL A 441 22.08 -0.50 -2.82
N ILE A 442 21.32 0.51 -3.22
CA ILE A 442 20.29 1.12 -2.39
C ILE A 442 18.96 1.05 -3.12
N GLY A 443 17.91 0.68 -2.40
CA GLY A 443 16.54 0.77 -2.89
C GLY A 443 15.56 1.14 -1.79
N GLU A 444 14.52 1.90 -2.15
CA GLU A 444 13.38 2.18 -1.28
C GLU A 444 12.09 1.71 -1.95
N SER A 445 11.19 1.09 -1.19
CA SER A 445 9.88 0.65 -1.70
C SER A 445 10.02 -0.28 -2.91
N LEU A 446 9.43 0.07 -4.07
CA LEU A 446 9.61 -0.69 -5.30
C LEU A 446 11.09 -0.79 -5.75
N GLY A 447 11.93 0.21 -5.45
CA GLY A 447 13.37 0.14 -5.67
C GLY A 447 14.05 -0.89 -4.77
N ALA A 448 13.59 -1.04 -3.51
CA ALA A 448 14.06 -2.09 -2.61
C ALA A 448 13.65 -3.49 -3.12
N ASN A 449 12.45 -3.61 -3.71
CA ASN A 449 12.04 -4.85 -4.38
C ASN A 449 13.01 -5.20 -5.49
N VAL A 450 13.22 -4.30 -6.46
CA VAL A 450 14.09 -4.57 -7.61
C VAL A 450 15.52 -4.82 -7.14
N GLY A 451 16.03 -4.02 -6.21
CA GLY A 451 17.40 -4.16 -5.69
C GLY A 451 17.68 -5.47 -4.98
N LEU A 452 16.72 -6.03 -4.24
CA LEU A 452 16.85 -7.37 -3.65
C LEU A 452 16.66 -8.47 -4.69
N ASP A 453 15.65 -8.34 -5.57
CA ASP A 453 15.33 -9.37 -6.56
C ASP A 453 16.34 -9.40 -7.74
N THR A 454 17.27 -8.44 -7.84
CA THR A 454 18.52 -8.57 -8.64
C THR A 454 19.27 -9.86 -8.30
N ALA A 455 19.18 -10.32 -7.05
CA ALA A 455 19.79 -11.57 -6.59
C ALA A 455 18.96 -12.83 -6.95
N MET A 456 17.78 -12.68 -7.57
CA MET A 456 16.91 -13.78 -7.98
C MET A 456 17.08 -14.02 -9.49
N VAL A 457 17.98 -14.95 -9.85
CA VAL A 457 18.28 -15.26 -11.26
C VAL A 457 17.44 -16.45 -11.72
N PRO A 458 16.54 -16.29 -12.71
CA PRO A 458 15.76 -17.41 -13.23
C PRO A 458 16.65 -18.52 -13.80
N GLY A 459 16.49 -19.75 -13.31
CA GLY A 459 17.23 -20.92 -13.80
C GLY A 459 18.69 -21.03 -13.34
N GLY A 460 19.13 -20.18 -12.41
CA GLY A 460 20.49 -20.18 -11.85
C GLY A 460 20.51 -20.21 -10.32
N VAL A 461 21.69 -19.96 -9.74
CA VAL A 461 21.85 -19.71 -8.30
C VAL A 461 21.10 -18.43 -7.96
N SER A 462 20.31 -18.44 -6.88
CA SER A 462 19.57 -17.28 -6.38
C SER A 462 19.91 -17.02 -4.93
N GLY A 463 19.80 -15.75 -4.51
CA GLY A 463 20.13 -15.29 -3.16
C GLY A 463 21.43 -14.49 -3.09
N MET A 464 21.85 -14.17 -1.87
CA MET A 464 22.93 -13.25 -1.58
C MET A 464 24.31 -13.59 -2.20
N PRO A 465 24.67 -14.87 -2.46
CA PRO A 465 25.87 -15.18 -3.23
C PRO A 465 25.93 -14.49 -4.61
N VAL A 466 24.79 -14.29 -5.27
CA VAL A 466 24.71 -13.59 -6.58
C VAL A 466 25.17 -12.14 -6.47
N MET A 467 24.83 -11.44 -5.38
CA MET A 467 25.27 -10.06 -5.18
C MET A 467 26.80 -9.98 -5.03
N ALA A 468 27.40 -10.96 -4.35
CA ALA A 468 28.85 -11.07 -4.23
C ALA A 468 29.52 -11.37 -5.59
N GLU A 469 28.91 -12.19 -6.45
CA GLU A 469 29.40 -12.42 -7.81
C GLU A 469 29.45 -11.13 -8.65
N PHE A 470 28.47 -10.24 -8.48
CA PHE A 470 28.47 -8.91 -9.09
C PHE A 470 29.46 -7.92 -8.44
N GLY A 471 30.16 -8.32 -7.38
CA GLY A 471 31.11 -7.47 -6.65
C GLY A 471 30.43 -6.44 -5.75
N VAL A 472 29.16 -6.65 -5.39
CA VAL A 472 28.43 -5.78 -4.46
C VAL A 472 28.90 -6.07 -3.02
N ALA A 473 29.48 -5.06 -2.37
CA ALA A 473 30.00 -5.17 -1.01
C ALA A 473 28.90 -5.16 0.06
N GLY A 474 27.77 -4.51 -0.21
CA GLY A 474 26.62 -4.42 0.68
C GLY A 474 25.47 -3.63 0.07
N GLY A 475 24.43 -3.39 0.87
CA GLY A 475 23.28 -2.63 0.39
C GLY A 475 22.34 -2.17 1.49
N LEU A 476 21.50 -1.19 1.17
CA LEU A 476 20.47 -0.65 2.05
C LEU A 476 19.10 -0.73 1.36
N TYR A 477 18.17 -1.43 1.98
CA TYR A 477 16.85 -1.71 1.42
C TYR A 477 15.77 -1.20 2.39
N LEU A 478 15.11 -0.11 2.03
CA LEU A 478 14.16 0.61 2.87
C LEU A 478 12.73 0.23 2.46
N GLY A 479 11.91 -0.24 3.41
CA GLY A 479 10.48 -0.50 3.16
C GLY A 479 10.19 -1.56 2.12
N VAL A 480 10.80 -2.74 2.28
CA VAL A 480 10.70 -3.86 1.33
C VAL A 480 9.23 -4.31 1.13
N PRO A 481 8.64 -4.13 -0.07
CA PRO A 481 7.24 -4.45 -0.30
C PRO A 481 6.90 -5.93 -0.08
N PHE A 482 5.67 -6.20 0.34
CA PHE A 482 5.19 -7.56 0.63
C PHE A 482 5.35 -8.59 -0.51
N ARG A 483 5.57 -8.13 -1.75
CA ARG A 483 5.66 -8.96 -2.95
C ARG A 483 7.10 -9.33 -3.36
N THR A 484 8.11 -8.75 -2.72
CA THR A 484 9.52 -9.02 -3.03
C THR A 484 9.83 -10.51 -2.83
N GLU A 485 10.41 -11.15 -3.86
CA GLU A 485 10.58 -12.59 -3.88
C GLU A 485 11.63 -13.04 -2.85
N LEU A 486 12.82 -12.43 -2.90
CA LEU A 486 13.92 -12.77 -1.99
C LEU A 486 13.50 -12.60 -0.53
N TRP A 487 12.83 -11.49 -0.19
CA TRP A 487 12.33 -11.22 1.16
C TRP A 487 11.36 -12.30 1.66
N ASN A 488 10.43 -12.74 0.81
CA ASN A 488 9.46 -13.76 1.20
C ASN A 488 10.10 -15.13 1.42
N ILE A 489 11.11 -15.48 0.60
CA ILE A 489 11.88 -16.70 0.80
C ILE A 489 12.70 -16.58 2.08
N TRP A 490 13.49 -15.50 2.23
CA TRP A 490 14.34 -15.23 3.39
C TRP A 490 13.56 -15.32 4.71
N ARG A 491 12.38 -14.69 4.79
CA ARG A 491 11.55 -14.71 6.01
C ARG A 491 11.01 -16.11 6.36
N SER A 492 10.93 -17.02 5.39
CA SER A 492 10.41 -18.38 5.58
C SER A 492 11.50 -19.43 5.74
N ASN A 493 12.63 -19.24 5.04
CA ASN A 493 13.80 -20.11 5.01
C ASN A 493 15.05 -19.27 4.64
N PRO A 494 15.67 -18.58 5.61
CA PRO A 494 16.82 -17.71 5.36
C PRO A 494 17.98 -18.45 4.66
N GLU A 495 18.29 -19.67 5.08
CA GLU A 495 19.42 -20.46 4.57
C GLU A 495 19.34 -20.74 3.06
N ALA A 496 18.13 -20.73 2.47
CA ALA A 496 17.95 -20.95 1.04
C ALA A 496 18.44 -19.80 0.16
N VAL A 497 18.46 -18.57 0.69
CA VAL A 497 18.83 -17.36 -0.08
C VAL A 497 19.93 -16.55 0.59
N ASP A 498 20.28 -16.83 1.84
CA ASP A 498 21.35 -16.18 2.57
C ASP A 498 22.09 -17.19 3.48
N PRO A 499 22.77 -18.19 2.90
CA PRO A 499 23.46 -19.22 3.69
C PRO A 499 24.60 -18.67 4.55
N ALA A 500 25.15 -17.50 4.20
CA ALA A 500 26.23 -16.84 4.93
C ALA A 500 25.73 -15.83 6.00
N GLY A 501 24.42 -15.57 6.07
CA GLY A 501 23.84 -14.62 7.02
C GLY A 501 24.27 -13.17 6.81
N VAL A 502 24.55 -12.76 5.57
CA VAL A 502 25.03 -11.40 5.25
C VAL A 502 23.90 -10.36 5.16
N LEU A 503 22.64 -10.82 5.13
CA LEU A 503 21.45 -9.99 5.10
C LEU A 503 20.87 -9.82 6.50
N VAL A 504 20.91 -8.59 7.01
CA VAL A 504 20.35 -8.20 8.31
C VAL A 504 19.04 -7.46 8.12
N GLN A 505 18.01 -7.80 8.91
CA GLN A 505 16.76 -7.05 8.95
C GLN A 505 16.59 -6.36 10.30
N ALA A 506 16.23 -5.09 10.29
CA ALA A 506 15.87 -4.32 11.48
C ALA A 506 14.65 -3.44 11.22
N SER A 507 13.91 -3.08 12.27
CA SER A 507 12.86 -2.05 12.19
C SER A 507 13.37 -0.64 12.43
N ASP A 508 14.62 -0.52 12.86
CA ASP A 508 15.30 0.74 13.14
C ASP A 508 16.81 0.50 12.96
N PRO A 509 17.53 1.30 12.17
CA PRO A 509 18.98 1.17 12.02
C PRO A 509 19.74 1.32 13.35
N ASP A 510 19.18 1.97 14.37
CA ASP A 510 19.82 2.07 15.71
C ASP A 510 19.95 0.72 16.42
N LEU A 511 19.11 -0.25 16.07
CA LEU A 511 19.18 -1.62 16.61
C LEU A 511 20.31 -2.44 15.98
N VAL A 512 20.97 -1.90 14.96
CA VAL A 512 22.00 -2.59 14.19
C VAL A 512 23.38 -2.11 14.67
N PRO A 513 24.27 -3.00 15.13
CA PRO A 513 25.62 -2.60 15.53
C PRO A 513 26.41 -1.97 14.38
N ALA A 514 27.27 -1.00 14.70
CA ALA A 514 28.21 -0.41 13.75
C ALA A 514 29.14 -1.49 13.16
N LEU A 515 29.57 -1.27 11.94
CA LEU A 515 30.59 -2.08 11.29
C LEU A 515 31.99 -1.52 11.58
N PRO A 516 33.02 -2.38 11.68
CA PRO A 516 34.41 -1.95 11.58
C PRO A 516 34.66 -1.25 10.23
N PRO A 517 35.63 -0.30 10.16
CA PRO A 517 36.00 0.35 8.91
C PRO A 517 36.32 -0.66 7.80
N GLY A 518 35.84 -0.39 6.59
CA GLY A 518 36.06 -1.23 5.41
C GLY A 518 35.14 -2.45 5.29
N GLN A 519 34.35 -2.79 6.31
CA GLN A 519 33.32 -3.83 6.21
C GLN A 519 32.02 -3.28 5.64
N ALA A 520 31.15 -4.17 5.15
CA ALA A 520 29.80 -3.85 4.68
C ALA A 520 28.86 -5.01 4.93
N ARG A 521 27.56 -4.74 4.85
CA ARG A 521 26.49 -5.75 4.92
C ARG A 521 25.32 -5.34 4.03
N HIS A 522 24.42 -6.29 3.80
CA HIS A 522 23.09 -5.99 3.27
C HIS A 522 22.14 -5.72 4.45
N LEU A 523 21.52 -4.55 4.51
CA LEU A 523 20.62 -4.12 5.57
C LEU A 523 19.22 -3.83 5.02
N MET A 524 18.22 -4.57 5.48
CA MET A 524 16.81 -4.29 5.27
C MET A 524 16.25 -3.52 6.47
N VAL A 525 15.78 -2.30 6.25
CA VAL A 525 15.08 -1.51 7.25
C VAL A 525 13.59 -1.57 6.95
N VAL A 526 12.81 -2.18 7.85
CA VAL A 526 11.37 -2.39 7.68
C VAL A 526 10.65 -2.00 8.97
N HIS A 527 10.01 -0.83 9.00
CA HIS A 527 9.32 -0.36 10.19
C HIS A 527 8.22 -1.33 10.63
N ASP A 528 8.03 -1.46 11.94
CA ASP A 528 7.03 -2.36 12.51
C ASP A 528 5.59 -1.97 12.15
N ASP A 529 5.34 -0.71 11.80
CA ASP A 529 4.04 -0.20 11.37
C ASP A 529 3.95 0.11 9.87
N ASP A 530 4.97 -0.24 9.07
CA ASP A 530 4.94 -0.05 7.61
C ASP A 530 3.91 -0.99 6.96
N PRO A 531 2.82 -0.45 6.37
CA PRO A 531 1.82 -1.26 5.68
C PRO A 531 2.30 -1.80 4.33
N VAL A 532 3.29 -1.18 3.67
CA VAL A 532 3.78 -1.64 2.35
C VAL A 532 4.44 -3.01 2.46
N SER A 533 5.20 -3.22 3.53
CA SER A 533 5.88 -4.48 3.84
C SER A 533 4.92 -5.56 4.40
N LYS A 534 3.77 -5.13 4.93
CA LYS A 534 2.81 -5.98 5.66
C LYS A 534 1.53 -6.28 4.88
N PHE A 535 1.29 -5.61 3.76
CA PHE A 535 0.11 -5.87 2.94
C PHE A 535 0.17 -7.27 2.29
N GLY A 536 -0.91 -7.67 1.64
CA GLY A 536 -0.93 -8.88 0.81
C GLY A 536 -2.32 -9.24 0.34
N PHE A 537 -2.49 -9.53 -0.95
CA PHE A 537 -3.79 -9.90 -1.50
C PHE A 537 -4.40 -11.15 -0.85
N ARG A 538 -3.55 -12.08 -0.43
CA ARG A 538 -3.97 -13.30 0.29
C ARG A 538 -4.67 -12.98 1.63
N MET A 539 -4.46 -11.80 2.21
CA MET A 539 -5.13 -11.35 3.43
C MET A 539 -6.65 -11.28 3.33
N VAL A 540 -7.23 -11.38 2.13
CA VAL A 540 -8.67 -11.56 1.98
C VAL A 540 -9.18 -12.79 2.76
N VAL A 541 -8.38 -13.86 2.84
CA VAL A 541 -8.73 -15.10 3.58
C VAL A 541 -7.61 -15.65 4.47
N GLN A 542 -6.34 -15.36 4.16
CA GLN A 542 -5.16 -15.94 4.80
C GLN A 542 -4.56 -14.97 5.82
N PRO A 543 -4.36 -15.39 7.09
CA PRO A 543 -3.70 -14.54 8.08
C PRO A 543 -2.24 -14.27 7.66
N PRO A 544 -1.79 -12.99 7.64
CA PRO A 544 -0.42 -12.67 7.31
C PRO A 544 0.52 -12.97 8.48
N TRP A 545 1.82 -13.06 8.19
CA TRP A 545 2.87 -13.44 9.14
C TRP A 545 2.92 -12.54 10.40
N TRP A 546 2.69 -11.25 10.24
CA TRP A 546 2.73 -10.26 11.32
C TRP A 546 1.47 -10.27 12.21
N MET A 547 0.39 -10.96 11.80
CA MET A 547 -0.82 -11.17 12.62
C MET A 547 -0.84 -12.53 13.32
N GLY A 548 0.33 -13.15 13.52
CA GLY A 548 0.51 -14.37 14.31
C GLY A 548 0.10 -14.23 15.79
N PRO A 549 0.55 -15.16 16.65
CA PRO A 549 0.27 -15.12 18.09
C PRO A 549 0.54 -13.74 18.70
N SER A 550 -0.41 -13.20 19.48
CA SER A 550 -0.33 -11.82 20.02
C SER A 550 0.94 -11.53 20.82
N ALA A 551 1.56 -12.55 21.42
CA ALA A 551 2.79 -12.41 22.21
C ALA A 551 4.04 -12.14 21.35
N THR A 552 4.07 -12.63 20.11
CA THR A 552 5.27 -12.61 19.25
C THR A 552 5.14 -11.66 18.06
N ARG A 553 4.14 -10.77 18.08
CA ARG A 553 3.96 -9.78 17.01
C ARG A 553 5.05 -8.72 17.05
N PRO A 554 5.41 -8.13 15.89
CA PRO A 554 6.31 -7.00 15.84
C PRO A 554 5.85 -5.86 16.78
N PRO A 555 6.78 -5.12 17.43
CA PRO A 555 6.48 -4.17 18.48
C PRO A 555 5.32 -3.19 18.22
N LEU A 556 5.24 -2.60 17.03
CA LEU A 556 4.20 -1.61 16.68
C LEU A 556 2.90 -2.22 16.13
N VAL A 557 2.78 -3.55 16.09
CA VAL A 557 1.55 -4.23 15.63
C VAL A 557 0.57 -4.39 16.80
N PRO A 558 -0.70 -3.94 16.67
CA PRO A 558 -1.70 -4.07 17.74
C PRO A 558 -1.87 -5.52 18.22
N ARG A 559 -1.67 -5.78 19.52
CA ARG A 559 -1.73 -7.12 20.11
C ARG A 559 -3.16 -7.56 20.41
N GLU A 560 -4.09 -6.62 20.59
CA GLU A 560 -5.49 -6.91 20.92
C GLU A 560 -6.35 -7.24 19.70
N ALA A 561 -5.90 -6.84 18.50
CA ALA A 561 -6.56 -7.13 17.24
C ALA A 561 -6.37 -8.62 16.84
N LYS A 562 -7.35 -9.19 16.13
CA LYS A 562 -7.21 -10.50 15.48
C LYS A 562 -7.38 -10.33 13.99
N PHE A 563 -6.71 -11.17 13.21
CA PHE A 563 -6.99 -11.29 11.79
C PHE A 563 -8.46 -11.68 11.60
N ARG A 564 -9.15 -10.92 10.76
CA ARG A 564 -10.51 -11.18 10.30
C ARG A 564 -10.49 -11.17 8.78
N PRO A 565 -10.80 -12.29 8.11
CA PRO A 565 -10.93 -12.34 6.66
C PRO A 565 -11.78 -11.18 6.14
N ILE A 566 -11.40 -10.61 5.00
CA ILE A 566 -12.02 -9.43 4.36
C ILE A 566 -11.86 -8.15 5.18
N THR A 567 -12.25 -8.10 6.46
CA THR A 567 -12.12 -6.91 7.31
C THR A 567 -10.68 -6.47 7.45
N SER A 568 -9.77 -7.38 7.83
CA SER A 568 -8.34 -7.06 7.95
C SER A 568 -7.73 -6.65 6.63
N PHE A 569 -8.13 -7.27 5.52
CA PHE A 569 -7.69 -6.86 4.18
C PHE A 569 -8.11 -5.42 3.87
N ILE A 570 -9.39 -5.06 4.06
CA ILE A 570 -9.89 -3.70 3.83
C ILE A 570 -9.20 -2.68 4.73
N LEU A 571 -9.01 -2.99 6.03
CA LEU A 571 -8.31 -2.10 6.95
C LEU A 571 -6.85 -1.92 6.54
N SER A 572 -6.16 -2.99 6.14
CA SER A 572 -4.77 -2.91 5.66
C SER A 572 -4.64 -2.18 4.33
N THR A 573 -5.65 -2.22 3.44
CA THR A 573 -5.68 -1.39 2.23
C THR A 573 -5.74 0.10 2.59
N ILE A 574 -6.50 0.47 3.62
CA ILE A 574 -6.54 1.85 4.11
C ILE A 574 -5.24 2.22 4.81
N ASP A 575 -4.65 1.31 5.59
CA ASP A 575 -3.32 1.52 6.18
C ASP A 575 -2.29 1.79 5.08
N LEU A 576 -2.30 1.02 3.98
CA LEU A 576 -1.43 1.24 2.81
C LEU A 576 -1.57 2.66 2.22
N LEU A 577 -2.81 3.15 2.05
CA LEU A 577 -3.06 4.52 1.61
C LEU A 577 -2.54 5.59 2.59
N ASN A 578 -2.59 5.29 3.90
CA ASN A 578 -2.13 6.20 4.95
C ASN A 578 -0.60 6.18 5.15
N GLY A 579 0.05 5.06 4.83
CA GLY A 579 1.50 4.87 5.02
C GLY A 579 2.36 5.74 4.14
N MET A 580 1.82 6.25 3.03
CA MET A 580 2.54 7.10 2.07
C MET A 580 2.37 8.60 2.32
N ASN A 581 1.87 9.01 3.49
CA ASN A 581 1.58 10.42 3.80
C ASN A 581 2.72 11.06 4.60
N SER A 582 3.77 11.48 3.90
CA SER A 582 4.90 12.20 4.49
C SER A 582 4.66 13.71 4.53
N ARG A 583 5.22 14.39 5.55
CA ARG A 583 5.26 15.85 5.62
C ARG A 583 6.65 16.35 5.25
N PRO A 584 6.77 17.36 4.38
CA PRO A 584 8.07 17.98 4.13
C PRO A 584 8.72 18.54 5.41
N GLY A 585 10.04 18.41 5.52
CA GLY A 585 10.90 18.83 6.64
C GLY A 585 10.74 18.01 7.91
N THR A 586 9.69 17.18 8.00
CA THR A 586 9.39 16.36 9.17
C THR A 586 9.76 14.93 8.87
N PHE A 587 10.88 14.46 9.40
CA PHE A 587 11.31 13.07 9.29
C PHE A 587 10.85 12.33 10.55
N ALA A 588 9.99 11.34 10.37
CA ALA A 588 9.46 10.54 11.47
C ALA A 588 9.42 9.08 11.05
N ARG A 589 9.80 8.19 11.97
CA ARG A 589 9.77 6.74 11.77
C ARG A 589 8.34 6.21 11.89
N VAL A 590 7.50 6.51 10.91
CA VAL A 590 6.07 6.18 10.92
C VAL A 590 5.66 5.68 9.54
N GLY A 591 5.15 4.45 9.50
CA GLY A 591 4.66 3.87 8.24
C GLY A 591 5.79 3.76 7.22
N HIS A 592 5.57 4.28 6.01
CA HIS A 592 6.47 4.14 4.87
C HIS A 592 7.32 5.41 4.61
N ASP A 593 7.73 6.11 5.67
CA ASP A 593 8.64 7.25 5.60
C ASP A 593 10.02 6.88 6.17
N TYR A 594 10.99 6.66 5.29
CA TYR A 594 12.35 6.20 5.64
C TYR A 594 13.40 7.31 5.62
N ARG A 595 13.00 8.58 5.46
CA ARG A 595 13.95 9.70 5.39
C ARG A 595 14.75 9.88 6.69
N ILE A 596 14.15 9.49 7.83
CA ILE A 596 14.83 9.48 9.12
C ILE A 596 15.93 8.42 9.21
N ASP A 597 15.85 7.37 8.38
CA ASP A 597 16.76 6.24 8.38
C ASP A 597 17.89 6.39 7.37
N ALA A 598 17.88 7.45 6.55
CA ALA A 598 18.81 7.63 5.44
C ALA A 598 20.28 7.61 5.88
N ARG A 599 20.70 8.57 6.72
CA ARG A 599 22.10 8.69 7.18
C ARG A 599 22.53 7.45 7.96
N LEU A 600 21.80 7.12 9.02
CA LEU A 600 22.18 6.04 9.90
C LEU A 600 22.12 4.68 9.20
N GLY A 601 21.14 4.43 8.34
CA GLY A 601 21.04 3.22 7.54
C GLY A 601 22.27 3.02 6.65
N ILE A 602 22.78 4.09 6.02
CA ILE A 602 24.00 4.05 5.21
C ILE A 602 25.22 3.73 6.08
N GLU A 603 25.40 4.41 7.22
CA GLU A 603 26.50 4.12 8.16
C GLU A 603 26.51 2.64 8.58
N ARG A 604 25.34 2.11 8.97
CA ARG A 604 25.20 0.72 9.41
C ARG A 604 25.38 -0.30 8.29
N ALA A 605 25.07 0.06 7.05
CA ALA A 605 25.18 -0.83 5.90
C ALA A 605 26.59 -0.82 5.28
N PHE A 606 27.19 0.37 5.11
CA PHE A 606 28.38 0.58 4.28
C PHE A 606 29.68 0.63 5.09
N GLY A 607 29.59 0.66 6.42
CA GLY A 607 30.74 0.82 7.30
C GLY A 607 31.34 2.22 7.25
N LEU A 608 30.50 3.22 6.93
CA LEU A 608 30.83 4.64 7.03
C LEU A 608 30.55 5.12 8.46
N ALA A 609 31.23 6.19 8.88
CA ALA A 609 31.05 6.79 10.19
C ALA A 609 31.08 8.31 10.08
N SER A 610 30.35 8.96 10.98
CA SER A 610 30.41 10.40 11.21
C SER A 610 30.59 10.68 12.69
N THR A 611 31.25 11.79 13.04
CA THR A 611 31.28 12.26 14.43
C THR A 611 29.88 12.65 14.89
N PRO A 612 29.59 12.68 16.21
CA PRO A 612 28.28 13.11 16.70
C PRO A 612 27.85 14.50 16.18
N ALA A 613 28.80 15.44 16.04
CA ALA A 613 28.55 16.77 15.51
C ALA A 613 28.23 16.74 14.00
N GLN A 614 28.96 15.94 13.20
CA GLN A 614 28.64 15.73 11.79
C GLN A 614 27.28 15.06 11.62
N ALA A 615 26.97 14.03 12.42
CA ALA A 615 25.69 13.35 12.40
C ALA A 615 24.53 14.34 12.60
N GLU A 616 24.61 15.21 13.62
CA GLU A 616 23.60 16.24 13.87
C GLU A 616 23.50 17.26 12.71
N SER A 617 24.63 17.75 12.21
CA SER A 617 24.68 18.70 11.09
C SER A 617 24.08 18.12 9.80
N ILE A 618 24.39 16.86 9.48
CA ILE A 618 23.84 16.13 8.33
C ILE A 618 22.33 15.97 8.49
N GLU A 619 21.86 15.49 9.64
CA GLU A 619 20.43 15.34 9.92
C GLU A 619 19.67 16.67 9.77
N ALA A 620 20.24 17.76 10.25
CA ALA A 620 19.66 19.09 10.13
C ALA A 620 19.66 19.58 8.67
N ALA A 621 20.75 19.35 7.93
CA ALA A 621 20.86 19.70 6.51
C ALA A 621 19.83 18.97 5.66
N LEU A 622 19.69 17.65 5.83
CA LEU A 622 18.73 16.82 5.09
C LEU A 622 17.28 17.31 5.28
N ARG A 623 16.87 17.65 6.51
CA ARG A 623 15.53 18.19 6.79
C ARG A 623 15.30 19.54 6.13
N ARG A 624 16.27 20.46 6.24
CA ARG A 624 16.19 21.80 5.62
C ARG A 624 16.09 21.69 4.10
N ARG A 625 16.94 20.90 3.47
CA ARG A 625 16.96 20.71 2.01
C ARG A 625 15.69 20.06 1.50
N GLU A 626 15.19 19.03 2.17
CA GLU A 626 13.91 18.42 1.82
C GLU A 626 12.77 19.45 1.81
N GLN A 627 12.70 20.29 2.84
CA GLN A 627 11.69 21.34 2.94
C GLN A 627 11.84 22.38 1.83
N GLN A 628 13.07 22.81 1.52
CA GLN A 628 13.35 23.73 0.42
C GLN A 628 12.87 23.15 -0.92
N TRP A 629 13.21 21.89 -1.20
CA TRP A 629 12.80 21.22 -2.44
C TRP A 629 11.29 21.01 -2.53
N ALA A 630 10.64 20.64 -1.43
CA ALA A 630 9.18 20.56 -1.39
C ALA A 630 8.51 21.91 -1.63
N THR A 631 9.07 22.98 -1.06
CA THR A 631 8.57 24.36 -1.22
C THR A 631 8.70 24.83 -2.67
N ARG A 632 9.89 24.69 -3.27
CA ARG A 632 10.16 25.05 -4.68
C ARG A 632 9.18 24.34 -5.62
N ARG A 633 9.00 23.03 -5.45
CA ARG A 633 8.04 22.23 -6.24
C ARG A 633 6.60 22.68 -6.06
N MET A 634 6.19 23.01 -4.82
CA MET A 634 4.84 23.48 -4.55
C MET A 634 4.56 24.80 -5.27
N VAL A 635 5.51 25.74 -5.21
CA VAL A 635 5.42 27.04 -5.89
C VAL A 635 5.36 26.82 -7.40
N ALA A 636 6.31 26.11 -7.99
CA ALA A 636 6.38 25.86 -9.43
C ALA A 636 5.08 25.24 -9.97
N ARG A 637 4.53 24.21 -9.31
CA ARG A 637 3.26 23.58 -9.71
C ARG A 637 2.05 24.51 -9.61
N LYS A 638 1.99 25.37 -8.59
CA LYS A 638 0.90 26.33 -8.44
C LYS A 638 0.95 27.39 -9.54
N LEU A 639 2.14 27.90 -9.84
CA LEU A 639 2.36 28.87 -10.91
C LEU A 639 2.03 28.27 -12.28
N ASP A 640 2.52 27.07 -12.57
CA ASP A 640 2.25 26.40 -13.85
C ASP A 640 0.76 26.05 -14.03
N ARG A 641 0.06 25.65 -12.96
CA ARG A 641 -1.40 25.48 -13.00
C ARG A 641 -2.13 26.80 -13.28
N ALA A 642 -1.67 27.89 -12.66
CA ALA A 642 -2.23 29.21 -12.91
C ALA A 642 -2.01 29.62 -14.38
N ARG A 643 -0.80 29.44 -14.91
CA ARG A 643 -0.46 29.67 -16.31
C ARG A 643 -1.37 28.87 -17.26
N ARG A 644 -1.44 27.55 -17.11
CA ARG A 644 -2.30 26.68 -17.95
C ARG A 644 -3.79 27.06 -17.86
N SER A 645 -4.24 27.54 -16.70
CA SER A 645 -5.61 28.04 -16.56
C SER A 645 -5.84 29.32 -17.33
N ILE A 646 -4.87 30.25 -17.35
CA ILE A 646 -4.92 31.49 -18.11
C ILE A 646 -4.91 31.17 -19.62
N GLU A 647 -3.95 30.36 -20.07
CA GLU A 647 -3.83 29.93 -21.48
C GLU A 647 -5.14 29.33 -21.99
N ARG A 648 -5.74 28.41 -21.24
CA ARG A 648 -7.04 27.81 -21.60
C ARG A 648 -8.17 28.83 -21.70
N THR A 649 -8.24 29.79 -20.77
CA THR A 649 -9.27 30.84 -20.81
C THR A 649 -9.06 31.79 -21.99
N MET A 650 -7.82 32.06 -22.38
CA MET A 650 -7.52 32.88 -23.56
C MET A 650 -7.84 32.15 -24.86
N GLU A 651 -7.53 30.86 -24.95
CA GLU A 651 -7.95 30.00 -26.06
C GLU A 651 -9.48 29.98 -26.21
N GLU A 652 -10.22 29.89 -25.10
CA GLU A 652 -11.69 30.01 -25.10
C GLU A 652 -12.19 31.37 -25.62
N TRP A 653 -11.38 32.43 -25.51
CA TRP A 653 -11.68 33.77 -26.03
C TRP A 653 -11.20 34.00 -27.46
N GLY A 654 -10.56 33.00 -28.08
CA GLY A 654 -10.01 33.11 -29.43
C GLY A 654 -8.77 34.02 -29.52
N THR A 655 -8.10 34.26 -28.40
CA THR A 655 -6.84 35.03 -28.34
C THR A 655 -5.70 34.14 -27.86
N THR A 656 -4.49 34.43 -28.31
CA THR A 656 -3.27 33.78 -27.79
C THR A 656 -2.54 34.71 -26.81
N VAL A 657 -1.63 34.16 -26.00
CA VAL A 657 -0.76 34.98 -25.11
C VAL A 657 0.07 35.98 -25.92
N ALA A 658 0.39 35.67 -27.17
CA ALA A 658 1.09 36.55 -28.09
C ALA A 658 0.23 37.71 -28.62
N ASP A 659 -1.10 37.65 -28.48
CA ASP A 659 -2.04 38.67 -28.96
C ASP A 659 -2.39 39.72 -27.89
N VAL A 660 -1.80 39.62 -26.69
CA VAL A 660 -2.10 40.53 -25.56
C VAL A 660 -1.06 41.64 -25.45
N ASP A 661 -1.53 42.82 -25.08
CA ASP A 661 -0.74 44.03 -24.79
C ASP A 661 0.61 43.71 -24.09
N PRO A 662 1.75 44.23 -24.57
CA PRO A 662 3.08 44.00 -23.98
C PRO A 662 3.18 44.38 -22.49
N THR A 663 2.25 45.20 -21.97
CA THR A 663 2.15 45.47 -20.53
C THR A 663 1.67 44.27 -19.71
N VAL A 664 0.82 43.39 -20.26
CA VAL A 664 0.37 42.14 -19.63
C VAL A 664 1.44 41.07 -19.76
N GLU A 665 2.18 41.04 -20.88
CA GLU A 665 3.38 40.22 -21.03
C GLU A 665 4.43 40.58 -19.98
N SER A 666 4.58 41.88 -19.65
CA SER A 666 5.42 42.33 -18.53
C SER A 666 4.89 41.92 -17.14
N ALA A 667 3.57 41.80 -16.98
CA ALA A 667 2.95 41.33 -15.73
C ALA A 667 3.01 39.80 -15.56
N LEU A 668 3.08 39.06 -16.66
CA LEU A 668 3.39 37.62 -16.72
C LEU A 668 4.90 37.36 -16.73
N GLY A 669 5.73 38.37 -17.03
CA GLY A 669 7.19 38.33 -17.04
C GLY A 669 7.83 37.84 -15.74
N PRO A 670 7.35 38.22 -14.55
CA PRO A 670 7.77 37.61 -13.30
C PRO A 670 7.49 36.10 -13.27
N LEU A 671 6.34 35.64 -13.78
CA LEU A 671 5.98 34.21 -13.82
C LEU A 671 6.83 33.40 -14.81
N SER A 672 7.32 34.01 -15.89
CA SER A 672 8.28 33.40 -16.82
C SER A 672 9.71 33.43 -16.26
N TRP A 673 10.10 34.48 -15.53
CA TRP A 673 11.39 34.60 -14.84
C TRP A 673 11.54 33.64 -13.64
N PHE A 674 10.44 33.27 -12.97
CA PHE A 674 10.47 32.24 -11.91
C PHE A 674 10.78 30.82 -12.44
N GLY A 675 10.66 30.58 -13.75
CA GLY A 675 11.22 29.39 -14.41
C GLY A 675 12.73 29.42 -14.58
N GLN A 676 13.38 30.56 -14.29
CA GLN A 676 14.83 30.80 -14.40
C GLN A 676 15.54 31.00 -13.04
N ILE A 677 14.86 30.83 -11.89
CA ILE A 677 15.55 30.68 -10.59
C ILE A 677 16.15 29.27 -10.53
N SER A 678 17.11 29.02 -11.41
CA SER A 678 17.76 27.75 -11.70
C SER A 678 19.28 27.81 -11.49
N GLY A 679 19.78 28.84 -10.80
CA GLY A 679 21.17 28.90 -10.33
C GLY A 679 21.29 28.62 -8.83
N PRO A 680 22.41 28.04 -8.35
CA PRO A 680 22.73 28.00 -6.92
C PRO A 680 22.83 29.44 -6.36
N PRO A 681 22.55 29.67 -5.07
CA PRO A 681 22.79 30.97 -4.46
C PRO A 681 24.30 31.21 -4.40
N GLY A 682 24.79 32.15 -5.21
CA GLY A 682 26.20 32.57 -5.26
C GLY A 682 26.86 32.27 -6.60
N SER A 683 26.67 33.17 -7.55
CA SER A 683 27.70 33.56 -8.51
C SER A 683 28.35 34.85 -8.01
#